data_AF-A0A8H5FG41-F1
#
_entry.id   AF-A0A8H5FG41-F1
#
_cell.length_a   1.000
_cell.length_b   1.000
_cell.length_c   1.000
_cell.angle_alpha   90.00
_cell.angle_beta   90.00
_cell.angle_gamma   90.00
#
_symmetry.space_group_name_H-M   'P 1'
#
loop_
_entity.id
_entity.type
_entity.pdbx_description
1 polymer ?
#
loop_
_entity_poly.entity_id
_entity_poly.type
_entity_poly.pdbx_seq_one_letter_code
_entity_poly.pdbx_strand_id
1 'polypeptide(L)'
;MGDTLDVTGIRISGENGKLTIFSVYYDCTHNRTGEALRKYIEENEEEIYGDGGHVMWAGDFNRHHPMWDRDEDSRLFTRSALDEATTLIEFAEEWDMEQTLEKGIPTLEHSATKLWTRPDNVWLTSHSTTMLIECDTRHDLRPPMTDHIPIATILSIETTKAPTVEYKNFRETDWEEFSDALEEELGGIDTQKPITNETEFNTRVDDVTTAIQRTIEKVVPTSSPTSYTRRWWNKGLEKKRKEKQKLSRAHARFRDLPDHPSHQEYRDKAVTYANISETTKKTHWTEWLEDATPKDMWTANGYVKQPPGDGGRPRIPALKVKGADGTIIRVDTNERKAEELAKGFLIKKPEGQDEITTEPGEKLYELAPPLTINGTIIEKVKEYKYLGVIVDPELRWKAHTTRAAAKATQWVMMFRRLTKQHTGLSTNLMRQLYKAVGIPKMTYAADVWYVPPQKPVGGKKRVGSTDALRKLARVQRIAMIAITGAMGSTAGDVLDAHAGVEPMEVQLLTIHRRAFTRMCTLPKRHALATHIRQSHRRRDQKFANPTPIQIMARRYDINPTKVEKISLKMRPPNHERNFAIRIDESRQESIEHEKLDTAPIRIYTDGSGIDDKTGAAALLYRGEETEPEYTLHYHLGKKTDHSTYEAEWIGAILAVWILVSRRTIRNEVGTTAISIYTDNQSILKAMQSGRPGPAQYLQDEFYRLADALKEEGTNRIKFTLKWISAHSDVKRNEKVDEEAKKAARGTTTFALGLPPMLRPGLPRSISTLKEETRNEARKRWTELWRESKRGEGFRETDAEFPFKSYQKQTSQLTRSQNSLLVQIRTGHIPLNGYLFIRKKAETNVCQKCRSGKKETLEHFLYDCPAYRAQRTIMDREHGRDKRNMPKIMGKLEHVRALIRFTNRTGRFTLSRNGEETDEKKKEREKKRAQKEGEKKKKKDEEDKTRRRKRRRGR
;
A
#
# COMPACT_ATOMS: atom_id res chain seq x y z
N MET A 1 12.81 5.35 32.97
CA MET A 1 13.75 4.36 32.40
C MET A 1 14.38 4.93 31.13
N GLY A 2 15.68 5.22 31.16
CA GLY A 2 16.44 5.46 29.94
C GLY A 2 16.62 4.16 29.18
N ASP A 3 16.52 4.20 27.85
CA ASP A 3 16.69 3.07 26.91
C ASP A 3 18.07 2.40 27.05
N THR A 4 18.26 1.59 28.08
CA THR A 4 19.28 0.54 28.13
C THR A 4 18.54 -0.78 27.99
N LEU A 5 18.89 -1.57 26.98
CA LEU A 5 18.26 -2.86 26.66
C LEU A 5 18.68 -3.98 27.64
N ASP A 6 19.45 -3.63 28.67
CA ASP A 6 20.22 -4.55 29.51
C ASP A 6 19.48 -4.96 30.79
N VAL A 7 18.39 -4.27 31.16
CA VAL A 7 17.48 -4.65 32.25
C VAL A 7 16.05 -4.56 31.76
N THR A 8 15.27 -5.63 31.93
CA THR A 8 13.83 -5.62 31.69
C THR A 8 13.10 -6.16 32.91
N GLY A 9 12.19 -5.37 33.48
CA GLY A 9 11.36 -5.78 34.62
C GLY A 9 9.95 -6.17 34.19
N ILE A 10 9.40 -7.20 34.82
CA ILE A 10 7.95 -7.47 34.82
C ILE A 10 7.49 -7.63 36.26
N ARG A 11 6.25 -7.22 36.56
CA ARG A 11 5.62 -7.45 37.86
C ARG A 11 4.37 -8.29 37.68
N ILE A 12 4.24 -9.30 38.54
CA ILE A 12 3.09 -10.20 38.61
C ILE A 12 2.44 -9.95 39.97
N SER A 13 1.14 -9.67 39.98
CA SER A 13 0.35 -9.52 41.20
C SER A 13 -0.56 -10.73 41.36
N GLY A 14 -0.61 -11.31 42.56
CA GLY A 14 -1.47 -12.43 42.91
C GLY A 14 -1.91 -12.39 44.37
N GLU A 15 -2.55 -13.46 44.85
CA GLU A 15 -3.00 -13.56 46.26
C GLU A 15 -1.83 -13.63 47.24
N ASN A 16 -0.69 -14.18 46.80
CA ASN A 16 0.58 -14.21 47.54
C ASN A 16 1.38 -12.89 47.45
N GLY A 17 0.75 -11.77 47.07
CA GLY A 17 1.42 -10.47 46.94
C GLY A 17 1.98 -10.18 45.55
N LYS A 18 3.00 -9.30 45.49
CA LYS A 18 3.61 -8.81 44.24
C LYS A 18 4.97 -9.48 44.01
N LEU A 19 5.16 -10.17 42.89
CA LEU A 19 6.44 -10.71 42.44
C LEU A 19 7.01 -9.83 41.30
N THR A 20 8.14 -9.17 41.56
CA THR A 20 8.86 -8.39 40.55
C THR A 20 10.04 -9.20 40.02
N ILE A 21 10.06 -9.44 38.71
CA ILE A 21 11.11 -10.22 38.03
C ILE A 21 11.93 -9.29 37.15
N PHE A 22 13.23 -9.21 37.41
CA PHE A 22 14.19 -8.49 36.58
C PHE A 22 14.98 -9.49 35.73
N SER A 23 14.87 -9.33 34.42
CA SER A 23 15.80 -9.92 33.46
C SER A 23 17.02 -9.01 33.34
N VAL A 24 18.20 -9.50 33.71
CA VAL A 24 19.42 -8.69 33.83
C VAL A 24 20.51 -9.19 32.89
N TYR A 25 21.18 -8.28 32.19
CA TYR A 25 22.34 -8.55 31.35
C TYR A 25 23.51 -7.64 31.77
N TYR A 26 24.55 -8.24 32.36
CA TYR A 26 25.81 -7.53 32.64
C TYR A 26 26.73 -7.69 31.44
N ASP A 27 27.29 -6.58 30.97
CA ASP A 27 28.37 -6.66 30.00
C ASP A 27 29.68 -7.12 30.67
N CYS A 28 30.57 -7.75 29.90
CA CYS A 28 31.85 -8.28 30.40
C CYS A 28 32.91 -7.19 30.65
N THR A 29 32.55 -5.91 30.59
CA THR A 29 33.51 -4.79 30.55
C THR A 29 33.26 -3.71 31.59
N HIS A 30 32.03 -3.56 32.09
CA HIS A 30 31.61 -2.54 33.03
C HIS A 30 30.42 -3.03 33.90
N ASN A 31 30.25 -2.43 35.07
CA ASN A 31 29.16 -2.72 36.03
C ASN A 31 27.93 -1.79 35.89
N ARG A 32 27.82 -1.03 34.79
CA ARG A 32 26.76 -0.01 34.60
C ARG A 32 25.34 -0.56 34.72
N THR A 33 25.11 -1.80 34.29
CA THR A 33 23.81 -2.48 34.44
C THR A 33 23.43 -2.61 35.92
N GLY A 34 24.38 -3.00 36.76
CA GLY A 34 24.19 -3.12 38.21
C GLY A 34 23.88 -1.79 38.87
N GLU A 35 24.64 -0.75 38.54
CA GLU A 35 24.39 0.62 39.04
C GLU A 35 23.01 1.15 38.63
N ALA A 36 22.59 0.89 37.38
CA ALA A 36 21.29 1.30 36.89
C ALA A 36 20.13 0.53 37.56
N LEU A 37 20.30 -0.78 37.80
CA LEU A 37 19.34 -1.59 38.53
C LEU A 37 19.24 -1.12 39.98
N ARG A 38 20.37 -0.96 40.67
CA ARG A 38 20.46 -0.44 42.04
C ARG A 38 19.71 0.88 42.18
N LYS A 39 20.05 1.87 41.35
CA LYS A 39 19.40 3.19 41.36
C LYS A 39 17.89 3.09 41.13
N TYR A 40 17.45 2.21 40.21
CA TYR A 40 16.03 2.03 39.96
C TYR A 40 15.31 1.42 41.16
N ILE A 41 15.91 0.44 41.81
CA ILE A 41 15.33 -0.18 42.99
C ILE A 41 15.27 0.84 44.15
N GLU A 42 16.33 1.60 44.40
CA GLU A 42 16.36 2.68 45.41
C GLU A 42 15.27 3.73 45.15
N GLU A 43 15.08 4.17 43.90
CA GLU A 43 14.06 5.16 43.54
C GLU A 43 12.61 4.63 43.65
N ASN A 44 12.42 3.30 43.73
CA ASN A 44 11.11 2.65 43.68
C ASN A 44 10.95 1.58 44.79
N GLU A 45 11.69 1.72 45.89
CA GLU A 45 11.81 0.70 46.94
C GLU A 45 10.45 0.36 47.55
N GLU A 46 9.67 1.36 47.95
CA GLU A 46 8.32 1.17 48.49
C GLU A 46 7.38 0.48 47.49
N GLU A 47 7.54 0.73 46.19
CA GLU A 47 6.71 0.10 45.17
C GLU A 47 7.08 -1.37 44.91
N ILE A 48 8.37 -1.71 45.04
CA ILE A 48 8.91 -3.04 44.79
C ILE A 48 8.77 -3.94 46.02
N TYR A 49 9.01 -3.39 47.22
CA TYR A 49 9.11 -4.12 48.48
C TYR A 49 8.04 -3.76 49.51
N GLY A 50 7.33 -2.63 49.38
CA GLY A 50 6.50 -2.02 50.43
C GLY A 50 5.24 -2.76 50.90
N ASP A 51 5.07 -4.04 50.55
CA ASP A 51 4.03 -4.93 51.07
C ASP A 51 4.57 -6.37 51.32
N GLY A 52 5.88 -6.53 51.57
CA GLY A 52 6.53 -7.85 51.60
C GLY A 52 6.75 -8.44 50.20
N GLY A 53 6.93 -7.57 49.21
CA GLY A 53 7.08 -7.94 47.80
C GLY A 53 8.21 -8.95 47.56
N HIS A 54 7.97 -9.88 46.64
CA HIS A 54 8.95 -10.88 46.21
C HIS A 54 9.74 -10.33 45.03
N VAL A 55 11.07 -10.50 45.02
CA VAL A 55 11.91 -10.03 43.91
C VAL A 55 12.79 -11.15 43.39
N MET A 56 12.84 -11.30 42.06
CA MET A 56 13.71 -12.27 41.39
C MET A 56 14.61 -11.55 40.38
N TRP A 57 15.92 -11.76 40.45
CA TRP A 57 16.86 -11.33 39.40
C TRP A 57 17.32 -12.57 38.63
N ALA A 58 17.08 -12.60 37.32
CA ALA A 58 17.47 -13.71 36.48
C ALA A 58 18.13 -13.21 35.20
N GLY A 59 19.17 -13.87 34.73
CA GLY A 59 19.76 -13.55 33.43
C GLY A 59 21.24 -13.84 33.36
N ASP A 60 21.89 -13.18 32.41
CA ASP A 60 23.30 -13.37 32.11
C ASP A 60 24.11 -12.28 32.83
N PHE A 61 24.75 -12.67 33.92
CA PHE A 61 25.52 -11.75 34.74
C PHE A 61 26.98 -11.66 34.29
N ASN A 62 27.47 -12.58 33.45
CA ASN A 62 28.87 -12.58 33.00
C ASN A 62 29.88 -12.35 34.15
N ARG A 63 29.60 -12.87 35.36
CA ARG A 63 30.46 -12.80 36.54
C ARG A 63 30.73 -14.20 37.05
N HIS A 64 31.97 -14.43 37.48
CA HIS A 64 32.43 -15.72 37.96
C HIS A 64 32.98 -15.63 39.37
N HIS A 65 32.54 -16.53 40.25
CA HIS A 65 32.94 -16.53 41.65
C HIS A 65 32.84 -17.94 42.25
N PRO A 66 33.74 -18.32 43.18
CA PRO A 66 33.68 -19.61 43.87
C PRO A 66 32.38 -19.89 44.65
N MET A 67 31.55 -18.87 44.90
CA MET A 67 30.23 -19.07 45.52
C MET A 67 29.25 -19.83 44.62
N TRP A 68 29.40 -19.75 43.30
CA TRP A 68 28.43 -20.33 42.36
C TRP A 68 29.02 -21.14 41.22
N ASP A 69 30.26 -20.85 40.83
CA ASP A 69 31.04 -21.70 39.93
C ASP A 69 31.62 -22.91 40.68
N ARG A 70 32.21 -23.84 39.93
CA ARG A 70 32.93 -24.98 40.48
C ARG A 70 34.29 -24.53 41.03
N ASP A 71 34.71 -25.09 42.15
CA ASP A 71 35.98 -24.71 42.78
C ASP A 71 37.18 -25.04 41.87
N GLU A 72 37.03 -26.01 40.98
CA GLU A 72 38.06 -26.42 40.02
C GLU A 72 38.25 -25.43 38.85
N ASP A 73 37.32 -24.50 38.61
CA ASP A 73 37.36 -23.51 37.51
C ASP A 73 38.24 -22.29 37.82
N SER A 74 39.39 -22.50 38.47
CA SER A 74 40.33 -21.44 38.91
C SER A 74 40.75 -20.44 37.82
N ARG A 75 40.69 -20.83 36.55
CA ARG A 75 40.92 -19.98 35.37
C ARG A 75 39.94 -18.80 35.25
N LEU A 76 38.75 -18.88 35.87
CA LEU A 76 37.72 -17.84 35.84
C LEU A 76 37.90 -16.83 36.99
N PHE A 77 38.65 -17.20 38.04
CA PHE A 77 38.79 -16.42 39.27
C PHE A 77 40.01 -15.49 39.24
N THR A 78 40.08 -14.63 38.22
CA THR A 78 41.10 -13.56 38.20
C THR A 78 40.75 -12.50 39.24
N ARG A 79 41.76 -11.75 39.73
CA ARG A 79 41.52 -10.68 40.72
C ARG A 79 40.45 -9.67 40.26
N SER A 80 40.50 -9.24 38.99
CA SER A 80 39.50 -8.34 38.40
C SER A 80 38.10 -8.97 38.38
N ALA A 81 37.99 -10.25 38.00
CA ALA A 81 36.70 -10.94 37.94
C ALA A 81 36.09 -11.14 39.34
N LEU A 82 36.93 -11.42 40.34
CA LEU A 82 36.51 -11.50 41.74
C LEU A 82 36.06 -10.14 42.26
N ASP A 83 36.82 -9.06 42.01
CA ASP A 83 36.44 -7.70 42.43
C ASP A 83 35.08 -7.29 41.81
N GLU A 84 34.85 -7.59 40.53
CA GLU A 84 33.58 -7.33 39.85
C GLU A 84 32.42 -8.19 40.36
N ALA A 85 32.69 -9.45 40.73
CA ALA A 85 31.71 -10.34 41.34
C ALA A 85 31.36 -9.90 42.77
N THR A 86 32.33 -9.41 43.54
CA THR A 86 32.13 -8.88 44.90
C THR A 86 31.14 -7.71 44.89
N THR A 87 31.24 -6.80 43.91
CA THR A 87 30.25 -5.71 43.78
C THR A 87 28.81 -6.23 43.58
N LEU A 88 28.65 -7.34 42.86
CA LEU A 88 27.33 -7.98 42.69
C LEU A 88 26.89 -8.69 43.98
N ILE A 89 27.80 -9.31 44.72
CA ILE A 89 27.52 -9.98 46.00
C ILE A 89 27.06 -8.96 47.03
N GLU A 90 27.81 -7.86 47.20
CA GLU A 90 27.44 -6.77 48.10
C GLU A 90 26.06 -6.19 47.73
N PHE A 91 25.77 -6.05 46.43
CA PHE A 91 24.46 -5.62 45.97
C PHE A 91 23.35 -6.63 46.27
N ALA A 92 23.60 -7.93 46.11
CA ALA A 92 22.64 -8.97 46.45
C ALA A 92 22.37 -9.01 47.97
N GLU A 93 23.42 -8.87 48.80
CA GLU A 93 23.31 -8.84 50.26
C GLU A 93 22.51 -7.64 50.77
N GLU A 94 22.74 -6.45 50.21
CA GLU A 94 22.02 -5.23 50.57
C GLU A 94 20.51 -5.34 50.38
N TRP A 95 20.08 -6.15 49.41
CA TRP A 95 18.68 -6.34 49.04
C TRP A 95 18.11 -7.71 49.46
N ASP A 96 18.78 -8.40 50.38
CA ASP A 96 18.38 -9.71 50.93
C ASP A 96 18.05 -10.75 49.84
N MET A 97 18.96 -10.88 48.86
CA MET A 97 18.82 -11.78 47.71
C MET A 97 19.64 -13.06 47.90
N GLU A 98 18.96 -14.21 47.83
CA GLU A 98 19.56 -15.55 47.86
C GLU A 98 19.67 -16.17 46.47
N GLN A 99 20.75 -16.90 46.23
CA GLN A 99 20.98 -17.57 44.95
C GLN A 99 20.22 -18.89 44.88
N THR A 100 19.33 -19.04 43.90
CA THR A 100 18.40 -20.20 43.85
C THR A 100 18.92 -21.38 43.04
N LEU A 101 19.88 -21.15 42.13
CA LEU A 101 20.50 -22.21 41.33
C LEU A 101 21.72 -22.77 42.09
N GLU A 102 21.73 -24.07 42.41
CA GLU A 102 22.77 -24.71 43.21
C GLU A 102 24.18 -24.49 42.64
N LYS A 103 25.18 -24.37 43.52
CA LYS A 103 26.59 -24.17 43.16
C LYS A 103 27.07 -25.27 42.20
N GLY A 104 27.82 -24.88 41.18
CA GLY A 104 28.49 -25.80 40.25
C GLY A 104 27.64 -26.32 39.09
N ILE A 105 26.37 -25.91 38.96
CA ILE A 105 25.53 -26.21 37.81
C ILE A 105 25.92 -25.29 36.62
N PRO A 106 26.40 -25.85 35.48
CA PRO A 106 26.82 -25.04 34.35
C PRO A 106 25.64 -24.57 33.50
N THR A 107 25.66 -23.31 33.06
CA THR A 107 24.59 -22.70 32.26
C THR A 107 25.03 -22.37 30.83
N LEU A 108 26.33 -22.43 30.54
CA LEU A 108 26.91 -22.15 29.22
C LEU A 108 27.92 -23.22 28.82
N GLU A 109 27.87 -23.65 27.56
CA GLU A 109 28.90 -24.45 26.91
C GLU A 109 29.62 -23.59 25.85
N HIS A 110 30.90 -23.30 26.07
CA HIS A 110 31.63 -22.44 25.16
C HIS A 110 31.73 -23.07 23.76
N SER A 111 31.32 -22.29 22.75
CA SER A 111 31.14 -22.78 21.38
C SER A 111 32.40 -23.40 20.76
N ALA A 112 33.59 -22.86 21.10
CA ALA A 112 34.86 -23.33 20.56
C ALA A 112 35.55 -24.38 21.44
N THR A 113 35.70 -24.10 22.74
CA THR A 113 36.49 -24.93 23.66
C THR A 113 35.69 -26.07 24.27
N LYS A 114 34.35 -26.05 24.18
CA LYS A 114 33.45 -27.03 24.81
C LYS A 114 33.55 -27.09 26.33
N LEU A 115 34.21 -26.09 26.93
CA LEU A 115 34.26 -25.91 28.36
C LEU A 115 32.92 -25.38 28.86
N TRP A 116 32.51 -25.89 30.01
CA TRP A 116 31.29 -25.47 30.69
C TRP A 116 31.60 -24.33 31.66
N THR A 117 30.75 -23.33 31.73
CA THR A 117 30.83 -22.22 32.68
C THR A 117 29.43 -21.81 33.15
N ARG A 118 29.34 -20.99 34.20
CA ARG A 118 28.08 -20.47 34.73
C ARG A 118 28.06 -18.93 34.76
N PRO A 119 27.83 -18.27 33.62
CA PRO A 119 27.61 -16.82 33.58
C PRO A 119 26.17 -16.43 33.95
N ASP A 120 25.21 -17.36 33.83
CA ASP A 120 23.80 -17.10 34.12
C ASP A 120 23.48 -17.42 35.59
N ASN A 121 22.74 -16.53 36.24
CA ASN A 121 22.33 -16.69 37.63
C ASN A 121 20.86 -16.34 37.85
N VAL A 122 20.30 -16.91 38.91
CA VAL A 122 18.96 -16.62 39.40
C VAL A 122 19.07 -16.34 40.89
N TRP A 123 18.59 -15.17 41.29
CA TRP A 123 18.53 -14.68 42.65
C TRP A 123 17.06 -14.43 43.02
N LEU A 124 16.70 -14.71 44.26
CA LEU A 124 15.36 -14.51 44.78
C LEU A 124 15.47 -13.97 46.21
N THR A 125 14.59 -13.07 46.60
CA THR A 125 14.53 -12.55 47.97
C THR A 125 14.45 -13.68 49.00
N SER A 126 15.24 -13.64 50.07
CA SER A 126 15.45 -14.73 51.03
C SER A 126 14.15 -15.25 51.62
N HIS A 127 13.21 -14.36 51.98
CA HIS A 127 11.88 -14.75 52.51
C HIS A 127 11.00 -15.51 51.50
N SER A 128 11.38 -15.52 50.23
CA SER A 128 10.61 -16.07 49.11
C SER A 128 11.14 -17.42 48.63
N THR A 129 12.28 -17.89 49.15
CA THR A 129 12.82 -19.21 48.82
C THR A 129 11.91 -20.35 49.26
N THR A 130 11.02 -20.11 50.22
CA THR A 130 9.93 -21.03 50.60
C THR A 130 8.94 -21.31 49.46
N MET A 131 8.86 -20.43 48.46
CA MET A 131 8.04 -20.61 47.26
C MET A 131 8.75 -21.42 46.17
N LEU A 132 10.06 -21.66 46.28
CA LEU A 132 10.83 -22.33 45.23
C LEU A 132 10.57 -23.84 45.23
N ILE A 133 10.09 -24.37 44.11
CA ILE A 133 9.91 -25.81 43.89
C ILE A 133 11.16 -26.41 43.23
N GLU A 134 11.68 -25.76 42.20
CA GLU A 134 12.82 -26.25 41.40
C GLU A 134 13.55 -25.07 40.75
N CYS A 135 14.88 -25.10 40.73
CA CYS A 135 15.69 -24.19 39.91
C CYS A 135 16.87 -24.97 39.31
N ASP A 136 16.74 -25.45 38.07
CA ASP A 136 17.78 -26.26 37.40
C ASP A 136 17.82 -26.01 35.88
N THR A 137 18.91 -26.43 35.25
CA THR A 137 19.16 -26.33 33.81
C THR A 137 18.44 -27.41 33.01
N ARG A 138 17.74 -26.99 31.95
CA ARG A 138 16.93 -27.83 31.08
C ARG A 138 17.59 -28.05 29.72
N HIS A 139 18.52 -29.00 29.70
CA HIS A 139 19.23 -29.42 28.49
C HIS A 139 18.29 -29.90 27.36
N ASP A 140 17.14 -30.48 27.70
CA ASP A 140 16.13 -30.94 26.74
C ASP A 140 15.43 -29.79 26.00
N LEU A 141 15.47 -28.58 26.58
CA LEU A 141 14.87 -27.37 26.03
C LEU A 141 15.87 -26.51 25.25
N ARG A 142 17.16 -26.85 25.24
CA ARG A 142 18.22 -26.06 24.58
C ARG A 142 17.91 -25.79 23.10
N PRO A 143 17.75 -24.51 22.70
CA PRO A 143 17.57 -24.16 21.30
C PRO A 143 18.74 -24.65 20.42
N PRO A 144 18.52 -24.90 19.12
CA PRO A 144 19.64 -25.23 18.22
C PRO A 144 20.63 -24.06 18.14
N MET A 145 21.93 -24.36 18.16
CA MET A 145 23.02 -23.39 17.95
C MET A 145 23.17 -22.29 19.03
N THR A 146 22.57 -22.46 20.22
CA THR A 146 22.91 -21.61 21.38
C THR A 146 23.96 -22.29 22.25
N ASP A 147 24.87 -21.50 22.80
CA ASP A 147 25.84 -21.84 23.84
C ASP A 147 25.22 -21.89 25.24
N HIS A 148 24.15 -21.14 25.51
CA HIS A 148 23.45 -21.19 26.80
C HIS A 148 22.48 -22.38 26.91
N ILE A 149 22.30 -22.85 28.14
CA ILE A 149 21.29 -23.82 28.54
C ILE A 149 20.17 -23.05 29.25
N PRO A 150 18.89 -23.29 28.88
CA PRO A 150 17.78 -22.69 29.60
C PRO A 150 17.78 -23.09 31.08
N ILE A 151 17.63 -22.13 31.99
CA ILE A 151 17.33 -22.38 33.41
C ILE A 151 15.81 -22.40 33.56
N ALA A 152 15.28 -23.43 34.22
CA ALA A 152 13.88 -23.49 34.62
C ALA A 152 13.77 -23.24 36.12
N THR A 153 13.10 -22.15 36.47
CA THR A 153 12.77 -21.79 37.85
C THR A 153 11.26 -21.96 38.01
N ILE A 154 10.85 -22.86 38.92
CA ILE A 154 9.47 -23.19 39.20
C ILE A 154 9.14 -22.68 40.60
N LEU A 155 8.20 -21.74 40.68
CA LEU A 155 7.71 -21.17 41.93
C LEU A 155 6.29 -21.67 42.20
N SER A 156 6.01 -21.99 43.46
CA SER A 156 4.68 -22.28 43.98
C SER A 156 3.93 -20.97 44.19
N ILE A 157 3.23 -20.52 43.15
CA ILE A 157 2.39 -19.32 43.19
C ILE A 157 0.92 -19.69 43.00
N GLU A 158 0.06 -19.24 43.91
CA GLU A 158 -1.39 -19.32 43.70
C GLU A 158 -1.77 -18.33 42.60
N THR A 159 -2.23 -18.86 41.46
CA THR A 159 -2.61 -18.05 40.30
C THR A 159 -4.04 -18.37 39.91
N THR A 160 -4.87 -17.32 39.84
CA THR A 160 -6.15 -17.42 39.14
C THR A 160 -5.86 -17.49 37.65
N LYS A 161 -6.14 -18.66 37.04
CA LYS A 161 -5.93 -18.86 35.61
C LYS A 161 -6.78 -17.84 34.85
N ALA A 162 -6.12 -16.96 34.10
CA ALA A 162 -6.82 -16.01 33.25
C ALA A 162 -7.79 -16.79 32.33
N PRO A 163 -9.07 -16.37 32.22
CA PRO A 163 -10.01 -17.04 31.34
C PRO A 163 -9.43 -17.04 29.93
N THR A 164 -9.36 -18.21 29.31
CA THR A 164 -8.92 -18.32 27.92
C THR A 164 -9.86 -17.51 27.05
N VAL A 165 -9.34 -16.43 26.47
CA VAL A 165 -10.09 -15.64 25.50
C VAL A 165 -10.22 -16.49 24.23
N GLU A 166 -11.42 -17.02 24.01
CA GLU A 166 -11.74 -17.73 22.78
C GLU A 166 -11.86 -16.73 21.62
N TYR A 167 -11.21 -17.02 20.49
CA TYR A 167 -11.28 -16.18 19.31
C TYR A 167 -12.18 -16.81 18.26
N LYS A 168 -13.11 -16.02 17.72
CA LYS A 168 -13.98 -16.43 16.61
C LYS A 168 -13.19 -16.64 15.32
N ASN A 169 -13.28 -17.84 14.73
CA ASN A 169 -12.55 -18.25 13.53
C ASN A 169 -13.38 -18.01 12.26
N PHE A 170 -13.40 -16.76 11.80
CA PHE A 170 -14.10 -16.34 10.58
C PHE A 170 -13.62 -17.03 9.30
N ARG A 171 -12.48 -17.74 9.33
CA ARG A 171 -11.93 -18.42 8.15
C ARG A 171 -12.58 -19.78 7.93
N GLU A 172 -13.01 -20.44 8.99
CA GLU A 172 -13.68 -21.75 8.94
C GLU A 172 -15.19 -21.65 9.11
N THR A 173 -15.73 -20.43 9.24
CA THR A 173 -17.18 -20.19 9.24
C THR A 173 -17.82 -20.73 7.97
N ASP A 174 -18.88 -21.52 8.14
CA ASP A 174 -19.82 -21.79 7.06
C ASP A 174 -20.69 -20.55 6.84
N TRP A 175 -20.45 -19.87 5.72
CA TRP A 175 -21.13 -18.63 5.39
C TRP A 175 -22.57 -18.85 4.92
N GLU A 176 -22.95 -20.06 4.50
CA GLU A 176 -24.35 -20.38 4.16
C GLU A 176 -25.19 -20.47 5.43
N GLU A 177 -24.72 -21.23 6.43
CA GLU A 177 -25.34 -21.32 7.75
C GLU A 177 -25.38 -19.96 8.46
N PHE A 178 -24.29 -19.18 8.36
CA PHE A 178 -24.24 -17.84 8.94
C PHE A 178 -25.28 -16.91 8.30
N SER A 179 -25.46 -17.00 6.98
CA SER A 179 -26.45 -16.18 6.26
C SER A 179 -27.87 -16.55 6.65
N ASP A 180 -28.19 -17.84 6.72
CA ASP A 180 -29.52 -18.32 7.08
C ASP A 180 -29.87 -17.93 8.54
N ALA A 181 -28.91 -18.08 9.47
CA ALA A 181 -29.09 -17.69 10.87
C ALA A 181 -29.19 -16.16 11.05
N LEU A 182 -28.48 -15.36 10.24
CA LEU A 182 -28.60 -13.90 10.26
C LEU A 182 -29.95 -13.45 9.71
N GLU A 183 -30.45 -14.09 8.65
CA GLU A 183 -31.76 -13.78 8.06
C GLU A 183 -32.90 -14.04 9.06
N GLU A 184 -32.77 -15.10 9.88
CA GLU A 184 -33.68 -15.38 11.01
C GLU A 184 -33.65 -14.27 12.08
N GLU A 185 -32.47 -13.88 12.57
CA GLU A 185 -32.33 -12.81 13.57
C GLU A 185 -32.78 -11.43 13.06
N LEU A 186 -32.53 -11.13 11.78
CA LEU A 186 -32.97 -9.89 11.14
C LEU A 186 -34.48 -9.86 10.85
N GLY A 187 -35.13 -11.03 10.76
CA GLY A 187 -36.57 -11.13 10.53
C GLY A 187 -37.42 -10.50 11.64
N GLY A 188 -36.86 -10.35 12.85
CA GLY A 188 -37.52 -9.68 13.98
C GLY A 188 -37.38 -8.14 13.98
N ILE A 189 -36.58 -7.57 13.08
CA ILE A 189 -36.33 -6.13 13.01
C ILE A 189 -37.28 -5.49 11.99
N ASP A 190 -38.18 -4.61 12.43
CA ASP A 190 -39.14 -3.93 11.56
C ASP A 190 -38.48 -2.91 10.62
N THR A 191 -37.96 -3.38 9.48
CA THR A 191 -37.26 -2.55 8.49
C THR A 191 -38.18 -1.63 7.68
N GLN A 192 -39.50 -1.71 7.84
CA GLN A 192 -40.46 -0.92 7.06
C GLN A 192 -40.85 0.39 7.73
N LYS A 193 -40.64 0.52 9.05
CA LYS A 193 -40.96 1.75 9.78
C LYS A 193 -39.91 2.86 9.51
N PRO A 194 -40.32 4.05 9.05
CA PRO A 194 -39.40 5.16 8.82
C PRO A 194 -38.82 5.69 10.13
N ILE A 195 -37.50 5.93 10.14
CA ILE A 195 -36.77 6.51 11.27
C ILE A 195 -37.06 8.00 11.33
N THR A 196 -37.62 8.46 12.44
CA THR A 196 -38.11 9.84 12.62
C THR A 196 -37.22 10.71 13.51
N ASN A 197 -36.35 10.10 14.31
CA ASN A 197 -35.48 10.79 15.27
C ASN A 197 -34.17 10.02 15.51
N GLU A 198 -33.20 10.70 16.15
CA GLU A 198 -31.86 10.16 16.41
C GLU A 198 -31.89 8.97 17.38
N THR A 199 -32.79 8.96 18.36
CA THR A 199 -32.95 7.85 19.30
C THR A 199 -33.37 6.59 18.57
N GLU A 200 -34.38 6.69 17.71
CA GLU A 200 -34.87 5.58 16.86
C GLU A 200 -33.79 5.10 15.88
N PHE A 201 -32.94 5.99 15.37
CA PHE A 201 -31.78 5.63 14.56
C PHE A 201 -30.79 4.78 15.35
N ASN A 202 -30.39 5.24 16.54
CA ASN A 202 -29.42 4.53 17.38
C ASN A 202 -29.96 3.17 17.83
N THR A 203 -31.22 3.10 18.26
CA THR A 203 -31.87 1.82 18.60
C THR A 203 -31.86 0.86 17.42
N ARG A 204 -32.12 1.32 16.20
CA ARG A 204 -32.10 0.45 15.02
C ARG A 204 -30.70 -0.07 14.69
N VAL A 205 -29.69 0.79 14.84
CA VAL A 205 -28.29 0.38 14.67
C VAL A 205 -27.91 -0.65 15.72
N ASP A 206 -28.35 -0.47 16.97
CA ASP A 206 -28.11 -1.41 18.06
C ASP A 206 -28.80 -2.75 17.81
N ASP A 207 -30.05 -2.75 17.32
CA ASP A 207 -30.79 -3.98 16.98
C ASP A 207 -30.05 -4.79 15.90
N VAL A 208 -29.65 -4.13 14.81
CA VAL A 208 -28.92 -4.78 13.71
C VAL A 208 -27.54 -5.25 14.18
N THR A 209 -26.85 -4.45 14.98
CA THR A 209 -25.55 -4.83 15.54
C THR A 209 -25.70 -6.04 16.45
N THR A 210 -26.74 -6.07 17.29
CA THR A 210 -27.05 -7.17 18.20
C THR A 210 -27.37 -8.44 17.43
N ALA A 211 -28.19 -8.37 16.37
CA ALA A 211 -28.47 -9.50 15.50
C ALA A 211 -27.19 -10.10 14.90
N ILE A 212 -26.30 -9.24 14.37
CA ILE A 212 -25.00 -9.70 13.83
C ILE A 212 -24.14 -10.35 14.91
N GLN A 213 -24.06 -9.77 16.11
CA GLN A 213 -23.26 -10.34 17.20
C GLN A 213 -23.81 -11.71 17.65
N ARG A 214 -25.14 -11.86 17.78
CA ARG A 214 -25.78 -13.14 18.10
C ARG A 214 -25.49 -14.20 17.05
N THR A 215 -25.54 -13.85 15.76
CA THR A 215 -25.17 -14.78 14.70
C THR A 215 -23.69 -15.18 14.77
N ILE A 216 -22.79 -14.24 15.07
CA ILE A 216 -21.36 -14.52 15.27
C ILE A 216 -21.17 -15.48 16.46
N GLU A 217 -21.90 -15.28 17.55
CA GLU A 217 -21.83 -16.16 18.71
C GLU A 217 -22.31 -17.57 18.39
N LYS A 218 -23.44 -17.69 17.67
CA LYS A 218 -24.10 -18.95 17.31
C LYS A 218 -23.33 -19.77 16.27
N VAL A 219 -22.85 -19.13 15.19
CA VAL A 219 -22.38 -19.85 13.99
C VAL A 219 -20.87 -19.82 13.79
N VAL A 220 -20.16 -18.79 14.27
CA VAL A 220 -18.72 -18.70 14.01
C VAL A 220 -17.97 -19.63 14.97
N PRO A 221 -17.25 -20.65 14.46
CA PRO A 221 -16.53 -21.61 15.29
C PRO A 221 -15.44 -20.90 16.11
N THR A 222 -15.25 -21.33 17.34
CA THR A 222 -14.17 -20.79 18.19
C THR A 222 -12.86 -21.50 17.88
N SER A 223 -11.78 -20.74 17.92
CA SER A 223 -10.42 -21.25 17.86
C SER A 223 -9.69 -20.88 19.13
N SER A 224 -8.87 -21.82 19.60
CA SER A 224 -7.85 -21.58 20.62
C SER A 224 -6.50 -21.38 19.92
N PRO A 225 -6.19 -20.18 19.37
CA PRO A 225 -4.88 -19.93 18.82
C PRO A 225 -3.85 -20.02 19.95
N THR A 226 -3.04 -21.07 19.93
CA THR A 226 -1.84 -21.12 20.77
C THR A 226 -0.83 -20.12 20.22
N SER A 227 -0.12 -19.41 21.10
CA SER A 227 0.97 -18.46 20.75
C SER A 227 2.09 -19.10 19.91
N TYR A 228 2.11 -20.43 19.79
CA TYR A 228 3.06 -21.22 19.04
C TYR A 228 2.63 -21.54 17.60
N THR A 229 1.40 -21.21 17.16
CA THR A 229 0.92 -21.54 15.82
C THR A 229 1.52 -20.61 14.77
N ARG A 230 2.62 -21.05 14.13
CA ARG A 230 3.31 -20.28 13.08
C ARG A 230 2.85 -20.72 11.69
N ARG A 231 2.43 -19.78 10.83
CA ARG A 231 1.89 -20.05 9.47
C ARG A 231 2.85 -20.83 8.54
N TRP A 232 4.15 -20.69 8.76
CA TRP A 232 5.19 -21.39 8.00
C TRP A 232 5.53 -22.79 8.55
N TRP A 233 4.94 -23.18 9.68
CA TRP A 233 5.13 -24.49 10.29
C TRP A 233 4.43 -25.58 9.47
N ASN A 234 5.10 -26.69 9.21
CA ASN A 234 4.56 -27.80 8.42
C ASN A 234 4.91 -29.16 9.03
N LYS A 235 4.20 -30.21 8.59
CA LYS A 235 4.37 -31.59 9.11
C LYS A 235 5.81 -32.13 8.94
N GLY A 236 6.50 -31.73 7.87
CA GLY A 236 7.89 -32.13 7.63
C GLY A 236 8.86 -31.53 8.65
N LEU A 237 8.68 -30.25 9.00
CA LEU A 237 9.47 -29.57 10.02
C LEU A 237 9.16 -30.12 11.43
N GLU A 238 7.90 -30.42 11.71
CA GLU A 238 7.48 -31.08 12.96
C GLU A 238 8.17 -32.44 13.14
N LYS A 239 8.24 -33.25 12.08
CA LYS A 239 8.97 -34.52 12.09
C LYS A 239 10.46 -34.31 12.42
N LYS A 240 11.10 -33.32 11.78
CA LYS A 240 12.52 -32.99 12.04
C LYS A 240 12.75 -32.48 13.47
N ARG A 241 11.81 -31.72 14.03
CA ARG A 241 11.85 -31.29 15.44
C ARG A 241 11.80 -32.50 16.39
N LYS A 242 10.87 -33.43 16.17
CA LYS A 242 10.74 -34.65 16.98
C LYS A 242 11.99 -35.54 16.90
N GLU A 243 12.57 -35.70 15.71
CA GLU A 243 13.86 -36.38 15.51
C GLU A 243 14.98 -35.72 16.35
N LYS A 244 15.10 -34.38 16.31
CA LYS A 244 16.05 -33.63 17.15
C LYS A 244 15.79 -33.86 18.64
N GLN A 245 14.54 -33.73 19.10
CA GLN A 245 14.19 -33.86 20.52
C GLN A 245 14.50 -35.26 21.08
N LYS A 246 14.25 -36.33 20.30
CA LYS A 246 14.61 -37.70 20.70
C LYS A 246 16.12 -37.81 20.97
N LEU A 247 16.94 -37.28 20.08
CA LEU A 247 18.40 -37.30 20.22
C LEU A 247 18.90 -36.34 21.30
N SER A 248 18.20 -35.24 21.56
CA SER A 248 18.51 -34.30 22.66
C SER A 248 18.43 -34.99 24.02
N ARG A 249 17.45 -35.88 24.21
CA ARG A 249 17.31 -36.68 25.45
C ARG A 249 18.46 -37.66 25.61
N ALA A 250 18.88 -38.31 24.53
CA ALA A 250 20.06 -39.19 24.54
C ALA A 250 21.35 -38.41 24.81
N HIS A 251 21.53 -37.27 24.15
CA HIS A 251 22.64 -36.33 24.36
C HIS A 251 22.75 -35.86 25.81
N ALA A 252 21.61 -35.54 26.45
CA ALA A 252 21.57 -35.16 27.87
C ALA A 252 21.88 -36.34 28.80
N ARG A 253 21.34 -37.54 28.51
CA ARG A 253 21.55 -38.74 29.33
C ARG A 253 23.01 -39.19 29.38
N PHE A 254 23.75 -39.05 28.28
CA PHE A 254 25.15 -39.49 28.18
C PHE A 254 26.15 -38.33 28.31
N ARG A 255 25.74 -37.19 28.91
CA ARG A 255 26.56 -35.98 29.01
C ARG A 255 27.93 -36.18 29.68
N ASP A 256 28.03 -37.14 30.58
CA ASP A 256 29.25 -37.45 31.33
C ASP A 256 30.23 -38.35 30.53
N LEU A 257 29.88 -38.74 29.30
CA LEU A 257 30.68 -39.57 28.41
C LEU A 257 30.97 -38.82 27.09
N PRO A 258 32.05 -38.03 27.00
CA PRO A 258 32.32 -37.12 25.88
C PRO A 258 32.32 -37.78 24.50
N ASP A 259 32.76 -39.04 24.43
CA ASP A 259 32.93 -39.78 23.18
C ASP A 259 31.67 -40.57 22.75
N HIS A 260 30.55 -40.43 23.47
CA HIS A 260 29.34 -41.17 23.14
C HIS A 260 28.74 -40.71 21.78
N PRO A 261 28.41 -41.63 20.84
CA PRO A 261 27.94 -41.28 19.49
C PRO A 261 26.73 -40.35 19.42
N SER A 262 25.87 -40.37 20.45
CA SER A 262 24.68 -39.51 20.53
C SER A 262 24.99 -38.02 20.46
N HIS A 263 26.18 -37.59 20.88
CA HIS A 263 26.55 -36.17 20.82
C HIS A 263 26.75 -35.71 19.36
N GLN A 264 27.43 -36.52 18.54
CA GLN A 264 27.62 -36.21 17.13
C GLN A 264 26.31 -36.29 16.36
N GLU A 265 25.50 -37.33 16.59
CA GLU A 265 24.19 -37.48 15.95
C GLU A 265 23.24 -36.33 16.28
N TYR A 266 23.23 -35.87 17.54
CA TYR A 266 22.46 -34.71 17.96
C TYR A 266 22.92 -33.44 17.23
N ARG A 267 24.23 -33.19 17.15
CA ARG A 267 24.81 -32.02 16.45
C ARG A 267 24.38 -31.99 14.99
N ASP A 268 24.53 -33.09 14.27
CA ASP A 268 24.19 -33.17 12.84
C ASP A 268 22.71 -32.91 12.58
N LYS A 269 21.83 -33.47 13.43
CA LYS A 269 20.38 -33.26 13.33
C LYS A 269 19.95 -31.88 13.77
N ALA A 270 20.60 -31.28 14.77
CA ALA A 270 20.36 -29.91 15.20
C ALA A 270 20.70 -28.90 14.09
N VAL A 271 21.86 -29.07 13.42
CA VAL A 271 22.25 -28.25 12.26
C VAL A 271 21.28 -28.43 11.10
N THR A 272 20.91 -29.67 10.79
CA THR A 272 19.94 -29.98 9.72
C THR A 272 18.59 -29.32 10.00
N TYR A 273 18.06 -29.45 11.22
CA TYR A 273 16.79 -28.85 11.62
C TYR A 273 16.84 -27.31 11.55
N ALA A 274 17.93 -26.68 12.02
CA ALA A 274 18.11 -25.23 11.96
C ALA A 274 18.09 -24.73 10.51
N ASN A 275 18.86 -25.36 9.62
CA ASN A 275 18.92 -25.01 8.20
C ASN A 275 17.57 -25.19 7.48
N ILE A 276 16.87 -26.29 7.74
CA ILE A 276 15.53 -26.54 7.16
C ILE A 276 14.52 -25.53 7.71
N SER A 277 14.56 -25.20 9.00
CA SER A 277 13.67 -24.22 9.62
C SER A 277 13.85 -22.83 9.00
N GLU A 278 15.10 -22.38 8.86
CA GLU A 278 15.40 -21.09 8.23
C GLU A 278 15.01 -21.07 6.74
N THR A 279 15.26 -22.16 6.03
CA THR A 279 14.90 -22.31 4.61
C THR A 279 13.37 -22.32 4.44
N THR A 280 12.64 -23.07 5.26
CA THR A 280 11.17 -23.14 5.24
C THR A 280 10.54 -21.78 5.53
N LYS A 281 11.04 -21.05 6.54
CA LYS A 281 10.62 -19.67 6.83
C LYS A 281 10.80 -18.75 5.62
N LYS A 282 12.00 -18.78 5.02
CA LYS A 282 12.35 -17.94 3.85
C LYS A 282 11.49 -18.30 2.64
N THR A 283 11.33 -19.57 2.34
CA THR A 283 10.53 -20.07 1.20
C THR A 283 9.07 -19.69 1.36
N HIS A 284 8.46 -19.98 2.51
CA HIS A 284 7.06 -19.63 2.77
C HIS A 284 6.80 -18.12 2.63
N TRP A 285 7.68 -17.28 3.16
CA TRP A 285 7.59 -15.83 3.03
C TRP A 285 7.67 -15.38 1.56
N THR A 286 8.62 -15.94 0.80
CA THR A 286 8.79 -15.62 -0.62
C THR A 286 7.59 -16.07 -1.45
N GLU A 287 7.12 -17.30 -1.29
CA GLU A 287 5.97 -17.86 -2.02
C GLU A 287 4.71 -17.03 -1.75
N TRP A 288 4.46 -16.70 -0.48
CA TRP A 288 3.32 -15.86 -0.12
C TRP A 288 3.37 -14.48 -0.78
N LEU A 289 4.54 -13.83 -0.84
CA LEU A 289 4.69 -12.55 -1.53
C LEU A 289 4.54 -12.66 -3.05
N GLU A 290 4.99 -13.76 -3.65
CA GLU A 290 4.90 -13.97 -5.10
C GLU A 290 3.47 -14.28 -5.55
N ASP A 291 2.69 -14.95 -4.69
CA ASP A 291 1.27 -15.25 -4.91
C ASP A 291 0.31 -14.19 -4.32
N ALA A 292 0.84 -13.09 -3.78
CA ALA A 292 0.03 -12.05 -3.15
C ALA A 292 -0.98 -11.43 -4.12
N THR A 293 -2.18 -11.17 -3.64
CA THR A 293 -3.24 -10.45 -4.36
C THR A 293 -3.33 -8.99 -3.91
N PRO A 294 -4.11 -8.12 -4.61
CA PRO A 294 -4.36 -6.77 -4.13
C PRO A 294 -4.93 -6.69 -2.71
N LYS A 295 -5.66 -7.72 -2.24
CA LYS A 295 -6.18 -7.79 -0.86
C LYS A 295 -5.06 -8.05 0.15
N ASP A 296 -4.10 -8.91 -0.20
CA ASP A 296 -2.96 -9.26 0.66
C ASP A 296 -1.97 -8.12 0.86
N MET A 297 -2.02 -7.10 -0.01
CA MET A 297 -1.16 -5.92 0.06
C MET A 297 -1.30 -5.17 1.39
N TRP A 298 -2.50 -5.14 1.97
CA TRP A 298 -2.74 -4.49 3.27
C TRP A 298 -2.21 -5.32 4.43
N THR A 299 -2.31 -6.64 4.35
CA THR A 299 -1.69 -7.58 5.30
C THR A 299 -0.16 -7.46 5.27
N ALA A 300 0.43 -7.42 4.07
CA ALA A 300 1.86 -7.19 3.87
C ALA A 300 2.31 -5.85 4.46
N ASN A 301 1.53 -4.80 4.22
CA ASN A 301 1.78 -3.49 4.83
C ASN A 301 1.73 -3.54 6.37
N GLY A 302 0.78 -4.28 6.94
CA GLY A 302 0.67 -4.49 8.39
C GLY A 302 1.94 -5.12 8.99
N TYR A 303 2.42 -6.22 8.41
CA TYR A 303 3.66 -6.89 8.88
C TYR A 303 4.91 -6.02 8.76
N VAL A 304 4.95 -5.12 7.76
CA VAL A 304 6.11 -4.24 7.57
C VAL A 304 6.08 -3.04 8.53
N LYS A 305 4.89 -2.61 8.98
CA LYS A 305 4.72 -1.53 9.96
C LYS A 305 5.04 -1.93 11.38
N GLN A 306 4.87 -3.20 11.74
CA GLN A 306 5.17 -3.66 13.09
C GLN A 306 6.69 -3.59 13.37
N PRO A 307 7.09 -3.14 14.58
CA PRO A 307 8.47 -3.29 15.02
C PRO A 307 8.86 -4.77 14.99
N PRO A 308 10.13 -5.10 14.66
CA PRO A 308 10.56 -6.50 14.59
C PRO A 308 10.47 -7.15 15.97
N GLY A 309 9.48 -8.03 16.17
CA GLY A 309 9.18 -8.66 17.46
C GLY A 309 10.07 -9.83 17.88
N ASP A 310 11.16 -10.13 17.15
CA ASP A 310 12.01 -11.30 17.39
C ASP A 310 13.52 -11.01 17.32
N GLY A 311 13.98 -9.83 17.76
CA GLY A 311 15.39 -9.47 17.61
C GLY A 311 15.82 -9.43 16.14
N GLY A 312 14.87 -9.18 15.24
CA GLY A 312 15.06 -9.15 13.80
C GLY A 312 16.18 -8.19 13.44
N ARG A 313 17.38 -8.77 13.19
CA ARG A 313 18.59 -8.05 12.78
C ARG A 313 18.21 -6.89 11.86
N PRO A 314 18.59 -5.65 12.19
CA PRO A 314 18.39 -4.53 11.30
C PRO A 314 18.98 -4.88 9.93
N ARG A 315 18.13 -5.11 8.92
CA ARG A 315 18.58 -5.47 7.56
C ARG A 315 19.36 -4.34 6.88
N ILE A 316 19.33 -3.16 7.48
CA ILE A 316 20.32 -2.10 7.29
C ILE A 316 21.22 -2.14 8.54
N PRO A 317 22.52 -2.46 8.40
CA PRO A 317 23.48 -2.39 9.49
C PRO A 317 23.34 -1.08 10.27
N ALA A 318 23.66 -1.08 11.56
CA ALA A 318 23.67 0.16 12.31
C ALA A 318 24.58 1.18 11.61
N LEU A 319 24.08 2.39 11.38
CA LEU A 319 24.87 3.44 10.76
C LEU A 319 25.81 3.99 11.83
N LYS A 320 27.09 4.15 11.48
CA LYS A 320 28.07 4.82 12.31
C LYS A 320 28.12 6.27 11.87
N VAL A 321 27.63 7.17 12.71
CA VAL A 321 27.61 8.61 12.44
C VAL A 321 28.60 9.28 13.37
N LYS A 322 29.46 10.15 12.84
CA LYS A 322 30.43 10.90 13.65
C LYS A 322 29.72 12.09 14.29
N GLY A 323 29.70 12.16 15.61
CA GLY A 323 29.24 13.30 16.41
C GLY A 323 30.11 14.54 16.18
N ALA A 324 29.63 15.70 16.65
CA ALA A 324 30.31 16.99 16.49
C ALA A 324 31.66 17.06 17.25
N ASP A 325 31.79 16.24 18.29
CA ASP A 325 32.95 15.97 19.13
C ASP A 325 33.88 14.87 18.56
N GLY A 326 33.53 14.28 17.42
CA GLY A 326 34.29 13.21 16.79
C GLY A 326 33.96 11.79 17.28
N THR A 327 33.06 11.63 18.25
CA THR A 327 32.65 10.30 18.74
C THR A 327 31.79 9.56 17.71
N ILE A 328 31.87 8.23 17.67
CA ILE A 328 31.11 7.42 16.71
C ILE A 328 29.79 7.01 17.37
N ILE A 329 28.70 7.66 16.96
CA ILE A 329 27.34 7.35 17.40
C ILE A 329 26.76 6.24 16.52
N ARG A 330 26.32 5.16 17.16
CA ARG A 330 25.65 4.04 16.49
C ARG A 330 24.15 4.32 16.37
N VAL A 331 23.63 4.27 15.15
CA VAL A 331 22.22 4.52 14.84
C VAL A 331 21.55 3.23 14.39
N ASP A 332 20.55 2.79 15.14
CA ASP A 332 19.95 1.45 15.10
C ASP A 332 18.47 1.44 14.71
N THR A 333 17.70 2.47 15.10
CA THR A 333 16.28 2.62 14.74
C THR A 333 16.07 2.99 13.28
N ASN A 334 14.95 2.56 12.68
CA ASN A 334 14.65 2.85 11.27
C ASN A 334 14.39 4.34 11.03
N GLU A 335 13.81 5.03 12.03
CA GLU A 335 13.51 6.44 12.02
C GLU A 335 14.80 7.26 11.94
N ARG A 336 15.73 7.04 12.88
CA ARG A 336 17.03 7.73 12.88
C ARG A 336 17.89 7.33 11.69
N LYS A 337 17.87 6.07 11.27
CA LYS A 337 18.55 5.64 10.02
C LYS A 337 18.02 6.37 8.80
N ALA A 338 16.71 6.55 8.69
CA ALA A 338 16.11 7.28 7.57
C ALA A 338 16.50 8.77 7.60
N GLU A 339 16.55 9.38 8.77
CA GLU A 339 17.01 10.77 8.95
C GLU A 339 18.49 10.94 8.58
N GLU A 340 19.37 10.05 9.05
CA GLU A 340 20.81 10.12 8.77
C GLU A 340 21.14 9.79 7.30
N LEU A 341 20.47 8.81 6.72
CA LEU A 341 20.56 8.56 5.28
C LEU A 341 20.05 9.75 4.48
N ALA A 342 18.96 10.39 4.91
CA ALA A 342 18.51 11.62 4.28
C ALA A 342 19.61 12.70 4.35
N LYS A 343 20.27 12.91 5.49
CA LYS A 343 21.40 13.86 5.61
C LYS A 343 22.57 13.52 4.68
N GLY A 344 23.00 12.26 4.60
CA GLY A 344 24.14 11.82 3.76
C GLY A 344 23.84 11.76 2.26
N PHE A 345 22.58 11.65 1.87
CA PHE A 345 22.14 11.66 0.47
C PHE A 345 21.79 13.06 -0.05
N LEU A 346 21.66 14.03 0.84
CA LEU A 346 21.54 15.44 0.53
C LEU A 346 22.95 16.04 0.54
N ILE A 347 23.24 16.92 -0.42
CA ILE A 347 24.57 17.54 -0.51
C ILE A 347 24.78 18.34 0.78
N LYS A 348 25.78 17.98 1.59
CA LYS A 348 26.27 18.86 2.65
C LYS A 348 26.79 20.13 1.97
N LYS A 349 26.37 21.29 2.49
CA LYS A 349 26.97 22.58 2.12
C LYS A 349 28.50 22.43 2.26
N PRO A 350 29.32 22.80 1.26
CA PRO A 350 30.77 22.79 1.44
C PRO A 350 31.12 23.67 2.64
N GLU A 351 31.87 23.12 3.58
CA GLU A 351 32.49 23.90 4.66
C GLU A 351 33.50 24.86 4.00
N GLY A 352 33.36 26.16 4.25
CA GLY A 352 34.21 27.20 3.65
C GLY A 352 33.60 27.97 2.47
N GLN A 353 32.31 27.83 2.18
CA GLN A 353 31.56 28.95 1.60
C GLN A 353 30.69 29.52 2.71
N ASP A 354 31.28 30.48 3.43
CA ASP A 354 30.50 31.57 3.99
C ASP A 354 29.48 31.97 2.94
N GLU A 355 28.24 32.12 3.39
CA GLU A 355 27.28 32.86 2.60
C GLU A 355 28.03 34.07 2.05
N ILE A 356 28.07 34.20 0.73
CA ILE A 356 28.19 35.52 0.16
C ILE A 356 26.97 36.23 0.75
N THR A 357 27.19 36.87 1.89
CA THR A 357 26.47 38.03 2.36
C THR A 357 26.70 39.06 1.28
N THR A 358 25.98 38.91 0.18
CA THR A 358 25.35 40.09 -0.37
C THR A 358 24.53 40.60 0.80
N GLU A 359 24.96 41.69 1.43
CA GLU A 359 24.10 42.45 2.32
C GLU A 359 22.77 42.68 1.57
N PRO A 360 21.64 42.25 2.16
CA PRO A 360 20.67 43.29 2.52
C PRO A 360 19.76 42.90 3.70
N GLY A 361 19.54 43.87 4.60
CA GLY A 361 18.33 43.98 5.42
C GLY A 361 18.24 42.98 6.59
N GLU A 362 18.00 43.53 7.77
CA GLU A 362 17.57 42.81 8.96
C GLU A 362 16.57 41.69 8.62
N LYS A 363 16.73 40.51 9.22
CA LYS A 363 15.84 39.38 8.99
C LYS A 363 14.40 39.81 9.29
N LEU A 364 13.56 39.86 8.26
CA LEU A 364 12.19 40.40 8.31
C LEU A 364 11.34 39.90 9.50
N TYR A 365 11.61 38.69 10.01
CA TYR A 365 10.89 38.10 11.14
C TYR A 365 11.34 38.64 12.53
N GLU A 366 12.58 39.12 12.64
CA GLU A 366 13.11 39.74 13.87
C GLU A 366 12.52 41.15 14.04
N LEU A 367 12.17 41.80 12.93
CA LEU A 367 11.54 43.13 12.87
C LEU A 367 10.01 43.15 13.07
N ALA A 368 9.33 42.01 13.03
CA ALA A 368 7.88 41.99 13.16
C ALA A 368 7.46 42.38 14.60
N PRO A 369 6.45 43.24 14.82
CA PRO A 369 5.95 43.52 16.17
C PRO A 369 5.37 42.25 16.84
N PRO A 370 5.41 42.15 18.18
CA PRO A 370 4.79 41.04 18.90
C PRO A 370 3.28 41.02 18.63
N LEU A 371 2.76 39.88 18.18
CA LEU A 371 1.33 39.70 17.93
C LEU A 371 0.63 39.40 19.25
N THR A 372 -0.40 40.18 19.61
CA THR A 372 -1.23 39.92 20.78
C THR A 372 -2.63 39.47 20.35
N ILE A 373 -3.13 38.40 20.99
CA ILE A 373 -4.54 37.96 20.85
C ILE A 373 -5.13 37.91 22.25
N ASN A 374 -6.19 38.67 22.50
CA ASN A 374 -6.86 38.78 23.80
C ASN A 374 -5.88 39.07 24.97
N GLY A 375 -4.92 39.98 24.75
CA GLY A 375 -3.91 40.35 25.75
C GLY A 375 -2.75 39.35 25.91
N THR A 376 -2.79 38.19 25.25
CA THR A 376 -1.70 37.20 25.26
C THR A 376 -0.74 37.45 24.10
N ILE A 377 0.56 37.62 24.40
CA ILE A 377 1.61 37.70 23.38
C ILE A 377 1.81 36.30 22.79
N ILE A 378 1.63 36.18 21.48
CA ILE A 378 1.85 34.93 20.75
C ILE A 378 3.35 34.72 20.56
N GLU A 379 3.84 33.57 21.02
CA GLU A 379 5.24 33.19 20.91
C GLU A 379 5.67 33.09 19.43
N LYS A 380 6.83 33.68 19.12
CA LYS A 380 7.46 33.56 17.80
C LYS A 380 8.32 32.30 17.75
N VAL A 381 7.96 31.38 16.86
CA VAL A 381 8.72 30.14 16.63
C VAL A 381 9.36 30.12 15.23
N LYS A 382 10.51 29.44 15.10
CA LYS A 382 11.22 29.29 13.81
C LYS A 382 10.49 28.38 12.83
N GLU A 383 9.74 27.41 13.34
CA GLU A 383 8.93 26.47 12.58
C GLU A 383 7.64 26.19 13.35
N TYR A 384 6.50 26.17 12.67
CA TYR A 384 5.22 25.81 13.26
C TYR A 384 4.53 24.72 12.44
N LYS A 385 3.99 23.70 13.11
CA LYS A 385 3.29 22.60 12.45
C LYS A 385 1.79 22.79 12.54
N TYR A 386 1.15 23.10 11.41
CA TYR A 386 -0.29 23.28 11.31
C TYR A 386 -0.91 22.25 10.37
N LEU A 387 -1.89 21.47 10.84
CA LEU A 387 -2.54 20.39 10.09
C LEU A 387 -1.54 19.44 9.39
N GLY A 388 -0.37 19.21 10.01
CA GLY A 388 0.68 18.36 9.47
C GLY A 388 1.61 19.01 8.44
N VAL A 389 1.40 20.28 8.09
CA VAL A 389 2.30 21.09 7.26
C VAL A 389 3.24 21.88 8.17
N ILE A 390 4.54 21.88 7.85
CA ILE A 390 5.52 22.71 8.58
C ILE A 390 5.69 24.04 7.84
N VAL A 391 5.44 25.13 8.56
CA VAL A 391 5.51 26.49 8.06
C VAL A 391 6.71 27.16 8.72
N ASP A 392 7.57 27.79 7.92
CA ASP A 392 8.61 28.71 8.40
C ASP A 392 8.19 30.16 8.10
N PRO A 393 8.66 31.17 8.86
CA PRO A 393 8.23 32.58 8.71
C PRO A 393 8.35 33.15 7.30
N GLU A 394 9.30 32.65 6.51
CA GLU A 394 9.55 33.09 5.13
C GLU A 394 8.83 32.21 4.08
N LEU A 395 8.01 31.24 4.50
CA LEU A 395 7.31 30.30 3.62
C LEU A 395 8.25 29.62 2.60
N ARG A 396 9.45 29.24 3.04
CA ARG A 396 10.44 28.54 2.19
C ARG A 396 10.14 27.06 2.03
N TRP A 397 9.37 26.48 2.94
CA TRP A 397 8.92 25.08 2.94
C TRP A 397 10.06 24.04 3.01
N LYS A 398 11.26 24.46 3.41
CA LYS A 398 12.45 23.58 3.47
C LYS A 398 12.26 22.47 4.50
N ALA A 399 11.77 22.81 5.68
CA ALA A 399 11.51 21.84 6.75
C ALA A 399 10.41 20.86 6.36
N HIS A 400 9.29 21.35 5.81
CA HIS A 400 8.19 20.51 5.34
C HIS A 400 8.61 19.52 4.26
N THR A 401 9.30 19.99 3.23
CA THR A 401 9.74 19.14 2.11
C THR A 401 10.79 18.12 2.53
N THR A 402 11.65 18.47 3.50
CA THR A 402 12.62 17.54 4.09
C THR A 402 11.91 16.47 4.91
N ARG A 403 10.94 16.84 5.75
CA ARG A 403 10.09 15.87 6.48
C ARG A 403 9.29 14.97 5.55
N ALA A 404 8.71 15.52 4.47
CA ALA A 404 7.97 14.75 3.48
C ALA A 404 8.88 13.74 2.78
N ALA A 405 10.10 14.14 2.38
CA ALA A 405 11.09 13.25 1.80
C ALA A 405 11.57 12.17 2.79
N ALA A 406 11.80 12.51 4.07
CA ALA A 406 12.19 11.56 5.11
C ALA A 406 11.10 10.50 5.36
N LYS A 407 9.84 10.93 5.52
CA LYS A 407 8.69 10.02 5.63
C LYS A 407 8.53 9.14 4.40
N ALA A 408 8.63 9.72 3.21
CA ALA A 408 8.54 8.95 1.97
C ALA A 408 9.69 7.94 1.85
N THR A 409 10.89 8.29 2.31
CA THR A 409 12.04 7.37 2.37
C THR A 409 11.75 6.20 3.30
N GLN A 410 11.22 6.43 4.50
CA GLN A 410 10.81 5.35 5.42
C GLN A 410 9.86 4.36 4.72
N TRP A 411 8.82 4.88 4.06
CA TRP A 411 7.87 4.06 3.30
C TRP A 411 8.50 3.30 2.13
N VAL A 412 9.41 3.92 1.39
CA VAL A 412 10.12 3.24 0.30
C VAL A 412 11.06 2.17 0.84
N MET A 413 11.70 2.38 1.99
CA MET A 413 12.51 1.36 2.65
C MET A 413 11.65 0.19 3.14
N MET A 414 10.45 0.47 3.62
CA MET A 414 9.45 -0.56 3.93
C MET A 414 9.06 -1.36 2.68
N PHE A 415 8.84 -0.71 1.54
CA PHE A 415 8.58 -1.41 0.28
C PHE A 415 9.73 -2.34 -0.14
N ARG A 416 10.99 -1.94 0.12
CA ARG A 416 12.16 -2.81 -0.12
C ARG A 416 12.19 -4.06 0.77
N ARG A 417 11.42 -4.12 1.87
CA ARG A 417 11.26 -5.36 2.65
C ARG A 417 10.37 -6.39 1.95
N LEU A 418 9.45 -5.92 1.11
CA LEU A 418 8.48 -6.74 0.36
C LEU A 418 9.03 -7.24 -0.98
N THR A 419 10.18 -6.73 -1.41
CA THR A 419 10.77 -7.08 -2.71
C THR A 419 12.28 -7.19 -2.63
N LYS A 420 12.81 -8.22 -3.27
CA LYS A 420 14.21 -8.28 -3.70
C LYS A 420 14.28 -8.15 -5.23
N GLN A 421 15.51 -8.21 -5.75
CA GLN A 421 15.75 -8.22 -7.18
C GLN A 421 15.06 -9.42 -7.85
N HIS A 422 15.14 -10.60 -7.24
CA HIS A 422 14.67 -11.86 -7.84
C HIS A 422 13.39 -12.44 -7.23
N THR A 423 12.96 -11.96 -6.06
CA THR A 423 11.83 -12.55 -5.30
C THR A 423 10.95 -11.47 -4.66
N GLY A 424 9.72 -11.81 -4.31
CA GLY A 424 8.78 -10.92 -3.60
C GLY A 424 7.66 -10.39 -4.48
N LEU A 425 7.02 -9.29 -4.05
CA LEU A 425 5.83 -8.75 -4.72
C LEU A 425 6.06 -8.47 -6.21
N SER A 426 5.03 -8.72 -7.01
CA SER A 426 5.03 -8.42 -8.43
C SER A 426 5.20 -6.91 -8.70
N THR A 427 5.79 -6.57 -9.85
CA THR A 427 5.99 -5.18 -10.30
C THR A 427 4.69 -4.37 -10.28
N ASN A 428 3.57 -5.00 -10.66
CA ASN A 428 2.25 -4.36 -10.71
C ASN A 428 1.74 -4.00 -9.32
N LEU A 429 1.80 -4.94 -8.36
CA LEU A 429 1.35 -4.70 -6.99
C LEU A 429 2.23 -3.67 -6.30
N MET A 430 3.55 -3.72 -6.52
CA MET A 430 4.48 -2.73 -5.98
C MET A 430 4.25 -1.33 -6.52
N ARG A 431 3.99 -1.22 -7.82
CA ARG A 431 3.61 0.04 -8.45
C ARG A 431 2.29 0.56 -7.89
N GLN A 432 1.31 -0.29 -7.70
CA GLN A 432 0.02 0.07 -7.11
C GLN A 432 0.20 0.56 -5.67
N LEU A 433 0.98 -0.15 -4.86
CA LEU A 433 1.31 0.23 -3.50
C LEU A 433 2.00 1.60 -3.44
N TYR A 434 2.99 1.83 -4.32
CA TYR A 434 3.67 3.11 -4.42
C TYR A 434 2.70 4.24 -4.81
N LYS A 435 1.82 4.02 -5.80
CA LYS A 435 0.84 5.01 -6.23
C LYS A 435 -0.20 5.32 -5.15
N ALA A 436 -0.63 4.31 -4.38
CA ALA A 436 -1.65 4.45 -3.36
C ALA A 436 -1.12 5.02 -2.03
N VAL A 437 0.14 4.75 -1.68
CA VAL A 437 0.71 5.11 -0.37
C VAL A 437 1.89 6.07 -0.50
N GLY A 438 2.86 5.76 -1.35
CA GLY A 438 4.09 6.54 -1.49
C GLY A 438 3.83 7.96 -1.99
N ILE A 439 3.11 8.10 -3.12
CA ILE A 439 2.81 9.41 -3.73
C ILE A 439 2.03 10.31 -2.76
N PRO A 440 0.88 9.92 -2.19
CA PRO A 440 0.11 10.82 -1.33
C PRO A 440 0.88 11.30 -0.09
N LYS A 441 1.77 10.46 0.47
CA LYS A 441 2.58 10.83 1.63
C LYS A 441 3.68 11.83 1.29
N MET A 442 4.28 11.72 0.10
CA MET A 442 5.39 12.59 -0.31
C MET A 442 4.91 13.93 -0.89
N THR A 443 3.70 13.97 -1.43
CA THR A 443 3.11 15.17 -2.05
C THR A 443 2.05 15.83 -1.17
N TYR A 444 2.05 15.54 0.13
CA TYR A 444 1.07 16.10 1.06
C TYR A 444 1.14 17.64 1.06
N ALA A 445 -0.02 18.28 0.88
CA ALA A 445 -0.18 19.73 0.77
C ALA A 445 0.61 20.38 -0.40
N ALA A 446 0.90 19.64 -1.48
CA ALA A 446 1.62 20.20 -2.63
C ALA A 446 0.91 21.42 -3.26
N ASP A 447 -0.40 21.53 -3.14
CA ASP A 447 -1.19 22.71 -3.53
C ASP A 447 -0.91 23.97 -2.69
N VAL A 448 -0.15 23.85 -1.61
CA VAL A 448 0.29 24.97 -0.76
C VAL A 448 1.75 25.32 -1.01
N TRP A 449 2.66 24.34 -0.91
CA TRP A 449 4.11 24.60 -0.91
C TRP A 449 4.79 24.48 -2.27
N TYR A 450 4.17 23.79 -3.24
CA TYR A 450 4.82 23.53 -4.53
C TYR A 450 4.66 24.72 -5.47
N VAL A 451 5.78 25.38 -5.76
CA VAL A 451 5.90 26.38 -6.82
C VAL A 451 6.63 25.72 -7.99
N PRO A 452 5.94 25.42 -9.10
CA PRO A 452 6.54 24.73 -10.24
C PRO A 452 7.84 25.42 -10.71
N PRO A 453 8.94 24.68 -10.84
CA PRO A 453 10.21 25.25 -11.29
C PRO A 453 10.09 25.90 -12.67
N GLN A 454 10.54 27.14 -12.79
CA GLN A 454 10.58 27.89 -14.05
C GLN A 454 11.94 28.54 -14.25
N LYS A 455 12.36 28.70 -15.50
CA LYS A 455 13.55 29.50 -15.84
C LYS A 455 13.07 30.90 -16.23
N PRO A 456 13.38 31.96 -15.44
CA PRO A 456 13.02 33.32 -15.81
C PRO A 456 13.68 33.71 -17.12
N VAL A 457 13.04 34.58 -17.90
CA VAL A 457 13.63 35.18 -19.11
C VAL A 457 14.89 35.96 -18.68
N GLY A 458 16.03 35.71 -19.34
CA GLY A 458 17.34 36.27 -18.96
C GLY A 458 17.99 35.65 -17.71
N GLY A 459 17.30 34.76 -16.99
CA GLY A 459 17.81 34.12 -15.78
C GLY A 459 18.74 32.94 -16.05
N LYS A 460 19.90 32.89 -15.36
CA LYS A 460 20.84 31.75 -15.43
C LYS A 460 20.33 30.49 -14.69
N LYS A 461 19.50 30.65 -13.65
CA LYS A 461 19.04 29.56 -12.77
C LYS A 461 17.51 29.40 -12.79
N ARG A 462 17.03 28.17 -12.55
CA ARG A 462 15.60 27.91 -12.31
C ARG A 462 15.20 28.41 -10.92
N VAL A 463 14.03 29.03 -10.81
CA VAL A 463 13.42 29.49 -9.55
C VAL A 463 12.19 28.63 -9.21
N GLY A 464 11.74 28.67 -7.95
CA GLY A 464 10.65 27.84 -7.43
C GLY A 464 11.15 26.63 -6.63
N SER A 465 10.31 25.62 -6.45
CA SER A 465 10.55 24.44 -5.59
C SER A 465 11.52 23.42 -6.21
N THR A 466 12.63 23.88 -6.79
CA THR A 466 13.66 23.08 -7.46
C THR A 466 14.31 22.06 -6.53
N ASP A 467 14.64 22.46 -5.30
CA ASP A 467 15.27 21.58 -4.32
C ASP A 467 14.29 20.49 -3.84
N ALA A 468 13.05 20.87 -3.52
CA ALA A 468 12.01 19.92 -3.14
C ALA A 468 11.75 18.88 -4.25
N LEU A 469 11.65 19.33 -5.51
CA LEU A 469 11.51 18.44 -6.66
C LEU A 469 12.69 17.44 -6.76
N ARG A 470 13.92 17.92 -6.60
CA ARG A 470 15.13 17.07 -6.63
C ARG A 470 15.10 16.02 -5.52
N LYS A 471 14.75 16.41 -4.30
CA LYS A 471 14.65 15.52 -3.13
C LYS A 471 13.62 14.42 -3.37
N LEU A 472 12.41 14.80 -3.80
CA LEU A 472 11.32 13.86 -4.07
C LEU A 472 11.61 12.94 -5.25
N ALA A 473 12.23 13.45 -6.32
CA ALA A 473 12.67 12.63 -7.46
C ALA A 473 13.71 11.58 -7.05
N ARG A 474 14.60 11.91 -6.11
CA ARG A 474 15.57 10.94 -5.56
C ARG A 474 14.88 9.83 -4.79
N VAL A 475 13.87 10.15 -3.97
CA VAL A 475 13.07 9.14 -3.26
C VAL A 475 12.30 8.26 -4.24
N GLN A 476 11.67 8.86 -5.26
CA GLN A 476 11.00 8.13 -6.32
C GLN A 476 11.94 7.14 -7.01
N ARG A 477 13.17 7.54 -7.34
CA ARG A 477 14.14 6.65 -7.96
C ARG A 477 14.40 5.38 -7.14
N ILE A 478 14.49 5.50 -5.82
CA ILE A 478 14.66 4.33 -4.92
C ILE A 478 13.43 3.41 -5.02
N ALA A 479 12.24 4.00 -5.05
CA ALA A 479 11.00 3.24 -5.25
C ALA A 479 10.94 2.56 -6.62
N MET A 480 11.38 3.24 -7.68
CA MET A 480 11.38 2.66 -9.03
C MET A 480 12.38 1.51 -9.16
N ILE A 481 13.53 1.56 -8.48
CA ILE A 481 14.45 0.41 -8.36
C ILE A 481 13.73 -0.76 -7.67
N ALA A 482 13.01 -0.48 -6.57
CA ALA A 482 12.24 -1.51 -5.86
C ALA A 482 11.08 -2.06 -6.72
N ILE A 483 10.45 -1.25 -7.57
CA ILE A 483 9.36 -1.68 -8.46
C ILE A 483 9.89 -2.48 -9.65
N THR A 484 10.99 -2.05 -10.27
CA THR A 484 11.51 -2.68 -11.50
C THR A 484 12.47 -3.85 -11.23
N GLY A 485 13.13 -3.87 -10.07
CA GLY A 485 14.24 -4.79 -9.81
C GLY A 485 15.48 -4.45 -10.63
N ALA A 486 15.59 -3.22 -11.15
CA ALA A 486 16.75 -2.76 -11.89
C ALA A 486 18.00 -2.61 -11.01
N MET A 487 19.17 -2.55 -11.66
CA MET A 487 20.43 -2.27 -10.97
C MET A 487 20.43 -0.86 -10.37
N GLY A 488 21.09 -0.70 -9.22
CA GLY A 488 21.15 0.57 -8.50
C GLY A 488 21.84 1.72 -9.25
N SER A 489 22.46 1.44 -10.39
CA SER A 489 23.09 2.41 -11.30
C SER A 489 22.17 2.92 -12.41
N THR A 490 21.01 2.29 -12.64
CA THR A 490 20.07 2.66 -13.72
C THR A 490 19.54 4.08 -13.49
N ALA A 491 19.44 4.87 -14.56
CA ALA A 491 19.04 6.27 -14.47
C ALA A 491 17.56 6.43 -14.12
N GLY A 492 17.20 7.52 -13.42
CA GLY A 492 15.85 7.74 -12.89
C GLY A 492 14.77 7.86 -13.96
N ASP A 493 15.05 8.59 -15.03
CA ASP A 493 14.19 8.73 -16.21
C ASP A 493 13.87 7.38 -16.88
N VAL A 494 14.88 6.51 -17.02
CA VAL A 494 14.71 5.16 -17.55
C VAL A 494 13.89 4.29 -16.59
N LEU A 495 14.12 4.42 -15.29
CA LEU A 495 13.39 3.68 -14.25
C LEU A 495 11.91 4.08 -14.20
N ASP A 496 11.61 5.37 -14.27
CA ASP A 496 10.24 5.92 -14.31
C ASP A 496 9.46 5.33 -15.50
N ALA A 497 10.09 5.31 -16.69
CA ALA A 497 9.51 4.73 -17.90
C ALA A 497 9.23 3.22 -17.77
N HIS A 498 10.19 2.43 -17.28
CA HIS A 498 10.00 0.98 -17.08
C HIS A 498 9.01 0.68 -15.94
N ALA A 499 8.94 1.51 -14.92
CA ALA A 499 7.93 1.34 -13.88
C ALA A 499 6.52 1.72 -14.39
N GLY A 500 6.37 2.52 -15.44
CA GLY A 500 5.07 3.08 -15.81
C GLY A 500 4.56 4.08 -14.76
N VAL A 501 5.50 4.89 -14.25
CA VAL A 501 5.27 5.93 -13.25
C VAL A 501 5.84 7.22 -13.81
N GLU A 502 5.02 8.27 -13.86
CA GLU A 502 5.45 9.59 -14.34
C GLU A 502 6.61 10.15 -13.50
N PRO A 503 7.52 10.96 -14.04
CA PRO A 503 8.54 11.64 -13.27
C PRO A 503 7.91 12.54 -12.20
N MET A 504 8.62 12.76 -11.10
CA MET A 504 8.11 13.56 -9.97
C MET A 504 7.61 14.95 -10.39
N GLU A 505 8.26 15.58 -11.36
CA GLU A 505 7.84 16.89 -11.90
C GLU A 505 6.43 16.82 -12.49
N VAL A 506 6.16 15.80 -13.30
CA VAL A 506 4.86 15.59 -13.97
C VAL A 506 3.77 15.24 -12.95
N GLN A 507 4.10 14.42 -11.94
CA GLN A 507 3.17 14.10 -10.87
C GLN A 507 2.78 15.33 -10.04
N LEU A 508 3.76 16.14 -9.62
CA LEU A 508 3.48 17.36 -8.86
C LEU A 508 2.67 18.36 -9.67
N LEU A 509 2.97 18.54 -10.96
CA LEU A 509 2.16 19.36 -11.87
C LEU A 509 0.72 18.85 -12.00
N THR A 510 0.54 17.53 -12.08
CA THR A 510 -0.78 16.89 -12.16
C THR A 510 -1.58 17.10 -10.88
N ILE A 511 -0.95 16.94 -9.72
CA ILE A 511 -1.57 17.14 -8.40
C ILE A 511 -1.96 18.62 -8.23
N HIS A 512 -1.04 19.52 -8.56
CA HIS A 512 -1.24 20.97 -8.46
C HIS A 512 -2.36 21.46 -9.39
N ARG A 513 -2.42 20.98 -10.64
CA ARG A 513 -3.53 21.30 -11.56
C ARG A 513 -4.87 20.74 -11.08
N ARG A 514 -4.91 19.48 -10.63
CA ARG A 514 -6.12 18.85 -10.09
C ARG A 514 -6.67 19.59 -8.88
N ALA A 515 -5.80 20.07 -8.00
CA ALA A 515 -6.19 20.87 -6.84
C ALA A 515 -6.88 22.17 -7.29
N PHE A 516 -6.28 22.89 -8.24
CA PHE A 516 -6.88 24.11 -8.79
C PHE A 516 -8.21 23.84 -9.53
N THR A 517 -8.28 22.79 -10.35
CA THR A 517 -9.52 22.37 -11.01
C THR A 517 -10.64 22.11 -9.99
N ARG A 518 -10.35 21.42 -8.89
CA ARG A 518 -11.32 21.18 -7.80
C ARG A 518 -11.74 22.49 -7.11
N MET A 519 -10.82 23.44 -6.93
CA MET A 519 -11.15 24.76 -6.40
C MET A 519 -12.10 25.52 -7.34
N CYS A 520 -11.87 25.44 -8.65
CA CYS A 520 -12.74 26.06 -9.65
C CYS A 520 -14.18 25.49 -9.68
N THR A 521 -14.42 24.28 -9.17
CA THR A 521 -15.78 23.70 -9.09
C THR A 521 -16.55 24.09 -7.83
N LEU A 522 -15.96 24.88 -6.92
CA LEU A 522 -16.61 25.23 -5.66
C LEU A 522 -17.85 26.11 -5.87
N PRO A 523 -18.96 25.86 -5.13
CA PRO A 523 -20.19 26.66 -5.22
C PRO A 523 -19.97 28.13 -4.90
N LYS A 524 -20.87 29.00 -5.39
CA LYS A 524 -20.72 30.46 -5.21
C LYS A 524 -20.64 30.90 -3.75
N ARG A 525 -21.27 30.17 -2.83
CA ARG A 525 -21.32 30.44 -1.38
C ARG A 525 -20.12 29.90 -0.60
N HIS A 526 -19.22 29.15 -1.24
CA HIS A 526 -18.03 28.62 -0.55
C HIS A 526 -17.05 29.77 -0.24
N ALA A 527 -16.44 29.77 0.95
CA ALA A 527 -15.54 30.83 1.42
C ALA A 527 -14.41 31.17 0.42
N LEU A 528 -13.79 30.14 -0.19
CA LEU A 528 -12.73 30.33 -1.19
C LEU A 528 -13.22 30.81 -2.56
N ALA A 529 -14.51 30.73 -2.89
CA ALA A 529 -15.00 30.96 -4.25
C ALA A 529 -14.72 32.38 -4.75
N THR A 530 -14.80 33.38 -3.86
CA THR A 530 -14.47 34.77 -4.17
C THR A 530 -12.98 34.94 -4.43
N HIS A 531 -12.12 34.39 -3.56
CA HIS A 531 -10.66 34.46 -3.70
C HIS A 531 -10.16 33.81 -4.98
N ILE A 532 -10.74 32.66 -5.38
CA ILE A 532 -10.37 31.97 -6.63
C ILE A 532 -10.74 32.81 -7.85
N ARG A 533 -11.94 33.41 -7.88
CA ARG A 533 -12.38 34.30 -8.97
C ARG A 533 -11.51 35.54 -9.07
N GLN A 534 -11.19 36.18 -7.94
CA GLN A 534 -10.33 37.34 -7.90
C GLN A 534 -8.90 37.01 -8.37
N SER A 535 -8.36 35.86 -7.94
CA SER A 535 -7.04 35.39 -8.34
C SER A 535 -6.96 35.13 -9.85
N HIS A 536 -7.99 34.51 -10.45
CA HIS A 536 -8.08 34.36 -11.90
C HIS A 536 -8.20 35.71 -12.62
N ARG A 537 -9.06 36.62 -12.14
CA ARG A 537 -9.23 37.95 -12.75
C ARG A 537 -7.94 38.76 -12.75
N ARG A 538 -7.10 38.63 -11.71
CA ARG A 538 -5.82 39.33 -11.57
C ARG A 538 -4.62 38.46 -11.95
N ARG A 539 -4.81 37.38 -12.71
CA ARG A 539 -3.74 36.40 -13.00
C ARG A 539 -2.55 36.98 -13.78
N ASP A 540 -2.80 38.03 -14.56
CA ASP A 540 -1.79 38.74 -15.35
C ASP A 540 -1.05 39.81 -14.54
N GLN A 541 -1.55 40.15 -13.33
CA GLN A 541 -0.91 41.11 -12.44
C GLN A 541 0.33 40.49 -11.76
N LYS A 542 1.42 41.25 -11.70
CA LYS A 542 2.60 40.87 -10.93
C LYS A 542 2.39 41.21 -9.46
N PHE A 543 2.47 40.20 -8.60
CA PHE A 543 2.49 40.37 -7.14
C PHE A 543 3.91 40.11 -6.65
N ALA A 544 4.37 40.91 -5.68
CA ALA A 544 5.66 40.67 -5.02
C ALA A 544 5.66 39.32 -4.28
N ASN A 545 4.57 39.03 -3.56
CA ASN A 545 4.39 37.81 -2.78
C ASN A 545 3.06 37.12 -3.16
N PRO A 546 3.02 36.38 -4.29
CA PRO A 546 1.79 35.72 -4.73
C PRO A 546 1.43 34.54 -3.81
N THR A 547 0.16 34.45 -3.43
CA THR A 547 -0.41 33.31 -2.71
C THR A 547 -0.43 32.04 -3.59
N PRO A 548 -0.50 30.83 -3.01
CA PRO A 548 -0.57 29.60 -3.79
C PRO A 548 -1.73 29.56 -4.80
N ILE A 549 -2.89 30.13 -4.45
CA ILE A 549 -4.06 30.24 -5.36
C ILE A 549 -3.75 31.16 -6.54
N GLN A 550 -3.05 32.27 -6.33
CA GLN A 550 -2.64 33.17 -7.40
C GLN A 550 -1.59 32.52 -8.32
N ILE A 551 -0.64 31.77 -7.75
CA ILE A 551 0.35 30.99 -8.53
C ILE A 551 -0.37 29.97 -9.42
N MET A 552 -1.33 29.24 -8.87
CA MET A 552 -2.16 28.28 -9.63
C MET A 552 -2.98 28.99 -10.71
N ALA A 553 -3.65 30.09 -10.39
CA ALA A 553 -4.50 30.83 -11.33
C ALA A 553 -3.71 31.47 -12.49
N ARG A 554 -2.48 31.92 -12.23
CA ARG A 554 -1.56 32.42 -13.27
C ARG A 554 -1.04 31.31 -14.16
N ARG A 555 -0.87 30.10 -13.62
CA ARG A 555 -0.29 28.98 -14.37
C ARG A 555 -1.32 28.19 -15.15
N TYR A 556 -2.52 28.02 -14.60
CA TYR A 556 -3.60 27.24 -15.20
C TYR A 556 -4.72 28.20 -15.58
N ASP A 557 -4.86 28.46 -16.88
CA ASP A 557 -5.90 29.33 -17.45
C ASP A 557 -7.27 28.63 -17.43
N ILE A 558 -7.74 28.29 -16.23
CA ILE A 558 -9.05 27.67 -15.98
C ILE A 558 -9.96 28.73 -15.38
N ASN A 559 -10.91 29.21 -16.18
CA ASN A 559 -11.84 30.25 -15.75
C ASN A 559 -12.88 29.70 -14.74
N PRO A 560 -12.81 30.06 -13.45
CA PRO A 560 -13.71 29.52 -12.43
C PRO A 560 -15.18 29.93 -12.62
N THR A 561 -15.52 30.93 -13.44
CA THR A 561 -16.93 31.26 -13.71
C THR A 561 -17.56 30.42 -14.80
N LYS A 562 -16.73 29.81 -15.67
CA LYS A 562 -17.18 28.98 -16.79
C LYS A 562 -17.15 27.48 -16.49
N VAL A 563 -16.59 27.05 -15.36
CA VAL A 563 -16.55 25.63 -14.96
C VAL A 563 -17.78 25.26 -14.14
N GLU A 564 -18.26 24.02 -14.31
CA GLU A 564 -19.39 23.48 -13.56
C GLU A 564 -19.19 23.58 -12.04
N LYS A 565 -20.29 23.64 -11.30
CA LYS A 565 -20.29 23.78 -9.84
C LYS A 565 -20.77 22.50 -9.18
N ILE A 566 -19.97 22.00 -8.23
CA ILE A 566 -20.26 20.76 -7.49
C ILE A 566 -20.54 21.14 -6.04
N SER A 567 -21.78 20.92 -5.61
CA SER A 567 -22.25 21.14 -4.26
C SER A 567 -22.07 19.89 -3.42
N LEU A 568 -21.59 20.05 -2.18
CA LEU A 568 -21.49 18.94 -1.22
C LEU A 568 -22.85 18.48 -0.68
N LYS A 569 -23.95 19.16 -1.04
CA LYS A 569 -25.30 18.75 -0.66
C LYS A 569 -25.60 17.38 -1.28
N MET A 570 -25.79 16.39 -0.41
CA MET A 570 -26.35 15.10 -0.79
C MET A 570 -27.87 15.21 -0.86
N ARG A 571 -28.50 14.51 -1.79
CA ARG A 571 -29.95 14.29 -1.71
C ARG A 571 -30.24 13.38 -0.52
N PRO A 572 -31.36 13.58 0.20
CA PRO A 572 -31.78 12.67 1.25
C PRO A 572 -31.88 11.24 0.68
N PRO A 573 -31.37 10.21 1.38
CA PRO A 573 -31.47 8.82 0.95
C PRO A 573 -32.92 8.38 0.69
N ASN A 574 -33.87 8.98 1.42
CA ASN A 574 -35.30 8.67 1.37
C ASN A 574 -36.07 9.58 0.40
N HIS A 575 -35.40 10.26 -0.54
CA HIS A 575 -36.11 11.06 -1.54
C HIS A 575 -36.97 10.15 -2.42
N GLU A 576 -38.29 10.23 -2.27
CA GLU A 576 -39.23 9.44 -3.04
C GLU A 576 -39.14 9.82 -4.53
N ARG A 577 -38.74 8.82 -5.34
CA ARG A 577 -38.63 8.95 -6.79
C ARG A 577 -39.97 8.60 -7.41
N ASN A 578 -40.47 9.47 -8.28
CA ASN A 578 -41.64 9.18 -9.11
C ASN A 578 -41.25 8.42 -10.40
N PHE A 579 -40.10 7.76 -10.43
CA PHE A 579 -39.64 6.96 -11.56
C PHE A 579 -38.87 5.74 -11.07
N ALA A 580 -38.95 4.64 -11.84
CA ALA A 580 -38.22 3.41 -11.56
C ALA A 580 -36.94 3.32 -12.41
N ILE A 581 -35.93 2.62 -11.91
CA ILE A 581 -34.69 2.33 -12.64
C ILE A 581 -34.52 0.82 -12.71
N ARG A 582 -34.35 0.29 -13.93
CA ARG A 582 -34.05 -1.11 -14.21
C ARG A 582 -32.73 -1.22 -14.96
N ILE A 583 -31.81 -2.00 -14.40
CA ILE A 583 -30.52 -2.33 -15.02
C ILE A 583 -30.47 -3.85 -15.10
N ASP A 584 -30.56 -4.40 -16.31
CA ASP A 584 -30.48 -5.84 -16.53
C ASP A 584 -29.02 -6.35 -16.41
N GLU A 585 -28.84 -7.61 -16.02
CA GLU A 585 -27.51 -8.16 -15.69
C GLU A 585 -26.68 -8.50 -16.92
N SER A 586 -27.35 -8.78 -18.04
CA SER A 586 -26.69 -9.15 -19.30
C SER A 586 -27.23 -8.39 -20.52
N ARG A 587 -26.39 -8.31 -21.56
CA ARG A 587 -26.79 -7.78 -22.88
C ARG A 587 -28.02 -8.49 -23.42
N GLN A 588 -28.06 -9.82 -23.34
CA GLN A 588 -29.15 -10.63 -23.89
C GLN A 588 -30.47 -10.33 -23.19
N GLU A 589 -30.47 -10.25 -21.86
CA GLU A 589 -31.66 -9.90 -21.08
C GLU A 589 -32.19 -8.51 -21.43
N SER A 590 -31.31 -7.52 -21.62
CA SER A 590 -31.75 -6.17 -22.00
C SER A 590 -32.46 -6.13 -23.35
N ILE A 591 -32.00 -6.94 -24.31
CA ILE A 591 -32.61 -7.04 -25.65
C ILE A 591 -33.95 -7.78 -25.56
N GLU A 592 -34.01 -8.85 -24.79
CA GLU A 592 -35.25 -9.61 -24.58
C GLU A 592 -36.32 -8.78 -23.87
N HIS A 593 -35.94 -8.00 -22.85
CA HIS A 593 -36.87 -7.11 -22.17
C HIS A 593 -37.34 -5.95 -23.05
N GLU A 594 -36.51 -5.44 -23.95
CA GLU A 594 -36.94 -4.43 -24.92
C GLU A 594 -37.98 -5.00 -25.89
N LYS A 595 -37.74 -6.21 -26.39
CA LYS A 595 -38.70 -6.93 -27.26
C LYS A 595 -40.03 -7.23 -26.57
N LEU A 596 -39.99 -7.55 -25.28
CA LEU A 596 -41.17 -7.87 -24.47
C LEU A 596 -41.84 -6.61 -23.86
N ASP A 597 -41.27 -5.42 -24.04
CA ASP A 597 -41.79 -4.20 -23.45
C ASP A 597 -43.05 -3.75 -24.18
N THR A 598 -44.21 -3.84 -23.53
CA THR A 598 -45.50 -3.42 -24.09
C THR A 598 -45.89 -1.98 -23.76
N ALA A 599 -44.98 -1.18 -23.19
CA ALA A 599 -45.23 0.23 -22.88
C ALA A 599 -45.69 1.01 -24.13
N PRO A 600 -46.87 1.68 -24.11
CA PRO A 600 -47.38 2.41 -25.27
C PRO A 600 -46.48 3.56 -25.73
N ILE A 601 -45.72 4.15 -24.81
CA ILE A 601 -44.73 5.20 -25.10
C ILE A 601 -43.34 4.68 -24.75
N ARG A 602 -42.44 4.68 -25.73
CA ARG A 602 -41.04 4.31 -25.55
C ARG A 602 -40.15 5.45 -26.03
N ILE A 603 -39.24 5.91 -25.19
CA ILE A 603 -38.27 6.96 -25.53
C ILE A 603 -36.88 6.35 -25.51
N TYR A 604 -36.08 6.58 -26.55
CA TYR A 604 -34.68 6.14 -26.61
C TYR A 604 -33.78 7.38 -26.55
N THR A 605 -32.68 7.29 -25.80
CA THR A 605 -31.74 8.40 -25.59
C THR A 605 -30.31 7.94 -25.80
N ASP A 606 -29.49 8.81 -26.38
CA ASP A 606 -28.06 8.57 -26.51
C ASP A 606 -27.26 9.89 -26.48
N GLY A 607 -26.00 9.79 -26.06
CA GLY A 607 -25.01 10.86 -26.03
C GLY A 607 -23.73 10.48 -26.78
N SER A 608 -23.44 11.17 -27.88
CA SER A 608 -22.31 10.83 -28.75
C SER A 608 -21.20 11.88 -28.74
N GLY A 609 -19.96 11.42 -28.89
CA GLY A 609 -18.77 12.26 -29.03
C GLY A 609 -17.96 11.89 -30.28
N ILE A 610 -18.21 12.59 -31.39
CA ILE A 610 -17.62 12.35 -32.72
C ILE A 610 -17.02 13.65 -33.29
N ASP A 611 -15.98 13.54 -34.13
CA ASP A 611 -15.36 14.68 -34.82
C ASP A 611 -14.93 15.84 -33.89
N ASP A 612 -14.40 15.51 -32.70
CA ASP A 612 -14.03 16.43 -31.61
C ASP A 612 -15.19 17.31 -31.09
N LYS A 613 -16.42 16.88 -31.37
CA LYS A 613 -17.66 17.51 -30.91
C LYS A 613 -18.47 16.54 -30.09
N THR A 614 -19.49 17.04 -29.40
CA THR A 614 -20.35 16.26 -28.52
C THR A 614 -21.80 16.71 -28.68
N GLY A 615 -22.71 15.74 -28.70
CA GLY A 615 -24.14 15.97 -28.91
C GLY A 615 -24.99 14.87 -28.31
N ALA A 616 -26.26 15.15 -28.08
CA ALA A 616 -27.22 14.23 -27.49
C ALA A 616 -28.54 14.25 -28.25
N ALA A 617 -29.26 13.14 -28.22
CA ALA A 617 -30.58 13.03 -28.81
C ALA A 617 -31.56 12.23 -27.94
N ALA A 618 -32.85 12.49 -28.12
CA ALA A 618 -33.94 11.70 -27.55
C ALA A 618 -35.06 11.54 -28.58
N LEU A 619 -35.50 10.30 -28.80
CA LEU A 619 -36.52 9.92 -29.79
C LEU A 619 -37.70 9.25 -29.08
N LEU A 620 -38.91 9.76 -29.26
CA LEU A 620 -40.15 9.19 -28.74
C LEU A 620 -40.85 8.37 -29.83
N TYR A 621 -41.26 7.16 -29.48
CA TYR A 621 -42.08 6.25 -30.30
C TYR A 621 -43.40 5.95 -29.59
N ARG A 622 -44.47 5.88 -30.36
CA ARG A 622 -45.80 5.47 -29.91
C ARG A 622 -46.18 4.12 -30.55
N GLY A 623 -46.70 3.20 -29.75
CA GLY A 623 -47.13 1.89 -30.24
C GLY A 623 -45.99 1.08 -30.86
N GLU A 624 -46.22 0.45 -32.01
CA GLU A 624 -45.20 -0.33 -32.74
C GLU A 624 -44.58 0.42 -33.92
N GLU A 625 -44.77 1.73 -34.00
CA GLU A 625 -44.25 2.53 -35.11
C GLU A 625 -42.72 2.43 -35.26
N THR A 626 -42.28 2.50 -36.51
CA THR A 626 -40.85 2.41 -36.88
C THR A 626 -40.17 3.77 -36.94
N GLU A 627 -40.94 4.85 -37.11
CA GLU A 627 -40.46 6.23 -37.12
C GLU A 627 -40.80 6.92 -35.80
N PRO A 628 -39.93 7.84 -35.31
CA PRO A 628 -40.19 8.56 -34.07
C PRO A 628 -41.28 9.63 -34.27
N GLU A 629 -42.24 9.70 -33.36
CA GLU A 629 -43.24 10.78 -33.28
C GLU A 629 -42.58 12.11 -32.92
N TYR A 630 -41.53 12.06 -32.08
CA TYR A 630 -40.80 13.25 -31.63
C TYR A 630 -39.30 13.01 -31.54
N THR A 631 -38.52 13.98 -32.01
CA THR A 631 -37.06 13.95 -31.91
C THR A 631 -36.54 15.27 -31.35
N LEU A 632 -35.70 15.18 -30.33
CA LEU A 632 -34.94 16.32 -29.81
C LEU A 632 -33.45 16.09 -29.99
N HIS A 633 -32.73 17.14 -30.37
CA HIS A 633 -31.28 17.16 -30.52
C HIS A 633 -30.68 18.31 -29.71
N TYR A 634 -29.52 18.07 -29.14
CA TYR A 634 -28.73 19.12 -28.52
C TYR A 634 -27.25 18.99 -28.88
N HIS A 635 -26.70 20.03 -29.51
CA HIS A 635 -25.27 20.15 -29.74
C HIS A 635 -24.60 20.80 -28.52
N LEU A 636 -23.78 20.03 -27.80
CA LEU A 636 -23.10 20.53 -26.60
C LEU A 636 -21.93 21.45 -26.96
N GLY A 637 -21.23 21.16 -28.06
CA GLY A 637 -20.02 21.87 -28.48
C GLY A 637 -18.81 20.95 -28.60
N LYS A 638 -17.62 21.47 -28.27
CA LYS A 638 -16.34 20.73 -28.41
C LYS A 638 -16.13 19.72 -27.29
N LYS A 639 -15.45 18.62 -27.62
CA LYS A 639 -15.06 17.56 -26.66
C LYS A 639 -14.02 18.03 -25.64
N THR A 640 -13.34 19.15 -25.91
CA THR A 640 -12.48 19.85 -24.94
C THR A 640 -13.27 20.50 -23.81
N ASP A 641 -14.54 20.83 -24.04
CA ASP A 641 -15.38 21.54 -23.09
C ASP A 641 -16.44 20.63 -22.46
N HIS A 642 -16.99 19.69 -23.23
CA HIS A 642 -18.06 18.78 -22.80
C HIS A 642 -17.68 17.31 -22.99
N SER A 643 -18.04 16.48 -22.01
CA SER A 643 -17.78 15.05 -22.03
C SER A 643 -18.95 14.26 -22.61
N THR A 644 -18.69 13.06 -23.16
CA THR A 644 -19.77 12.13 -23.57
C THR A 644 -20.69 11.81 -22.39
N TYR A 645 -20.14 11.71 -21.18
CA TYR A 645 -20.92 11.53 -19.95
C TYR A 645 -21.96 12.65 -19.71
N GLU A 646 -21.68 13.90 -20.10
CA GLU A 646 -22.70 14.97 -20.02
C GLU A 646 -23.74 14.87 -21.14
N ALA A 647 -23.33 14.44 -22.34
CA ALA A 647 -24.26 14.22 -23.44
C ALA A 647 -25.32 13.18 -23.06
N GLU A 648 -24.93 12.15 -22.35
CA GLU A 648 -25.79 11.07 -21.87
C GLU A 648 -26.82 11.56 -20.85
N TRP A 649 -26.37 12.41 -19.92
CA TRP A 649 -27.28 13.11 -19.02
C TRP A 649 -28.25 14.01 -19.78
N ILE A 650 -27.80 14.69 -20.82
CA ILE A 650 -28.67 15.54 -21.64
C ILE A 650 -29.67 14.71 -22.43
N GLY A 651 -29.27 13.56 -22.99
CA GLY A 651 -30.20 12.62 -23.63
C GLY A 651 -31.35 12.25 -22.69
N ALA A 652 -31.03 11.88 -21.44
CA ALA A 652 -32.04 11.60 -20.41
C ALA A 652 -32.90 12.83 -20.06
N ILE A 653 -32.31 14.03 -19.97
CA ILE A 653 -33.04 15.29 -19.74
C ILE A 653 -33.99 15.59 -20.90
N LEU A 654 -33.56 15.40 -22.16
CA LEU A 654 -34.37 15.60 -23.35
C LEU A 654 -35.57 14.64 -23.34
N ALA A 655 -35.38 13.37 -22.97
CA ALA A 655 -36.48 12.42 -22.84
C ALA A 655 -37.54 12.88 -21.83
N VAL A 656 -37.13 13.26 -20.62
CA VAL A 656 -38.08 13.76 -19.61
C VAL A 656 -38.70 15.09 -20.05
N TRP A 657 -37.95 15.94 -20.76
CA TRP A 657 -38.49 17.18 -21.29
C TRP A 657 -39.59 16.96 -22.34
N ILE A 658 -39.52 15.91 -23.16
CA ILE A 658 -40.63 15.54 -24.06
C ILE A 658 -41.90 15.28 -23.22
N LEU A 659 -41.78 14.58 -22.10
CA LEU A 659 -42.91 14.31 -21.18
C LEU A 659 -43.46 15.59 -20.52
N VAL A 660 -42.59 16.53 -20.15
CA VAL A 660 -42.98 17.76 -19.43
C VAL A 660 -43.55 18.84 -20.37
N SER A 661 -42.98 18.98 -21.57
CA SER A 661 -43.26 20.11 -22.47
C SER A 661 -44.44 19.89 -23.42
N ARG A 662 -44.80 18.63 -23.69
CA ARG A 662 -45.88 18.29 -24.62
C ARG A 662 -47.17 18.05 -23.88
N ARG A 663 -48.18 18.91 -24.08
CA ARG A 663 -49.47 18.81 -23.37
C ARG A 663 -50.16 17.46 -23.55
N THR A 664 -50.12 16.90 -24.76
CA THR A 664 -50.69 15.58 -25.07
C THR A 664 -50.00 14.48 -24.26
N ILE A 665 -48.67 14.37 -24.36
CA ILE A 665 -47.89 13.38 -23.62
C ILE A 665 -48.00 13.58 -22.12
N ARG A 666 -47.94 14.83 -21.64
CA ARG A 666 -48.03 15.16 -20.21
C ARG A 666 -49.33 14.67 -19.58
N ASN A 667 -50.44 14.74 -20.31
CA ASN A 667 -51.73 14.24 -19.83
C ASN A 667 -51.79 12.69 -19.75
N GLU A 668 -50.90 11.99 -20.46
CA GLU A 668 -50.77 10.53 -20.42
C GLU A 668 -49.80 10.05 -19.32
N VAL A 669 -49.01 10.96 -18.75
CA VAL A 669 -48.03 10.63 -17.70
C VAL A 669 -48.75 10.23 -16.41
N GLY A 670 -48.56 8.98 -15.99
CA GLY A 670 -49.20 8.41 -14.80
C GLY A 670 -50.52 7.66 -15.07
N THR A 671 -51.06 7.74 -16.28
CA THR A 671 -52.16 6.88 -16.78
C THR A 671 -51.66 5.81 -17.74
N THR A 672 -50.63 6.14 -18.52
CA THR A 672 -50.02 5.27 -19.52
C THR A 672 -48.64 4.80 -19.05
N ALA A 673 -48.28 3.55 -19.34
CA ALA A 673 -46.93 3.04 -19.06
C ALA A 673 -45.90 3.68 -20.02
N ILE A 674 -44.82 4.22 -19.45
CA ILE A 674 -43.75 4.91 -20.20
C ILE A 674 -42.40 4.27 -19.90
N SER A 675 -41.68 3.88 -20.95
CA SER A 675 -40.31 3.35 -20.87
C SER A 675 -39.32 4.31 -21.49
N ILE A 676 -38.21 4.60 -20.80
CA ILE A 676 -37.10 5.39 -21.32
C ILE A 676 -35.85 4.50 -21.37
N TYR A 677 -35.26 4.33 -22.54
CA TYR A 677 -34.08 3.51 -22.77
C TYR A 677 -32.81 4.36 -22.91
N THR A 678 -31.77 3.96 -22.18
CA THR A 678 -30.41 4.51 -22.29
C THR A 678 -29.41 3.37 -22.28
N ASP A 679 -28.33 3.50 -23.05
CA ASP A 679 -27.26 2.51 -23.04
C ASP A 679 -26.18 2.77 -21.98
N ASN A 680 -26.28 3.89 -21.27
CA ASN A 680 -25.31 4.31 -20.31
C ASN A 680 -25.64 3.87 -18.87
N GLN A 681 -25.09 2.73 -18.45
CA GLN A 681 -25.24 2.27 -17.06
C GLN A 681 -24.67 3.25 -16.02
N SER A 682 -23.74 4.14 -16.40
CA SER A 682 -23.07 5.04 -15.45
C SER A 682 -24.03 6.11 -14.95
N ILE A 683 -24.89 6.66 -15.81
CA ILE A 683 -25.90 7.65 -15.39
C ILE A 683 -26.98 7.00 -14.51
N LEU A 684 -27.41 5.77 -14.84
CA LEU A 684 -28.40 5.04 -14.04
C LEU A 684 -27.88 4.71 -12.63
N LYS A 685 -26.62 4.26 -12.53
CA LYS A 685 -25.96 4.03 -11.24
C LYS A 685 -25.76 5.34 -10.46
N ALA A 686 -25.44 6.43 -11.15
CA ALA A 686 -25.31 7.75 -10.53
C ALA A 686 -26.67 8.22 -9.94
N MET A 687 -27.77 8.06 -10.69
CA MET A 687 -29.13 8.34 -10.21
C MET A 687 -29.48 7.55 -8.94
N GLN A 688 -29.08 6.27 -8.85
CA GLN A 688 -29.30 5.45 -7.64
C GLN A 688 -28.47 5.92 -6.44
N SER A 689 -27.24 6.39 -6.65
CA SER A 689 -26.33 6.71 -5.55
C SER A 689 -26.56 8.07 -4.89
N GLY A 690 -27.12 9.05 -5.61
CA GLY A 690 -27.34 10.42 -5.13
C GLY A 690 -26.08 11.18 -4.70
N ARG A 691 -24.89 10.70 -5.07
CA ARG A 691 -23.61 11.26 -4.63
C ARG A 691 -23.20 12.49 -5.47
N PRO A 692 -22.63 13.53 -4.85
CA PRO A 692 -22.11 14.68 -5.58
C PRO A 692 -20.93 14.26 -6.48
N GLY A 693 -20.88 14.81 -7.68
CA GLY A 693 -19.88 14.42 -8.68
C GLY A 693 -19.91 15.27 -9.95
N PRO A 694 -19.16 14.86 -11.00
CA PRO A 694 -19.24 15.47 -12.32
C PRO A 694 -20.68 15.49 -12.84
N ALA A 695 -21.05 16.56 -13.55
CA ALA A 695 -22.40 16.76 -14.09
C ALA A 695 -23.52 16.81 -13.03
N GLN A 696 -23.22 17.17 -11.78
CA GLN A 696 -24.24 17.27 -10.72
C GLN A 696 -25.37 18.25 -11.08
N TYR A 697 -25.06 19.35 -11.78
CA TYR A 697 -26.08 20.30 -12.22
C TYR A 697 -27.07 19.69 -13.23
N LEU A 698 -26.61 18.75 -14.08
CA LEU A 698 -27.48 18.00 -14.99
C LEU A 698 -28.32 16.97 -14.24
N GLN A 699 -27.72 16.29 -13.24
CA GLN A 699 -28.49 15.45 -12.32
C GLN A 699 -29.61 16.23 -11.66
N ASP A 700 -29.30 17.42 -11.15
CA ASP A 700 -30.29 18.25 -10.47
C ASP A 700 -31.41 18.70 -11.39
N GLU A 701 -31.10 19.03 -12.65
CA GLU A 701 -32.11 19.35 -13.65
C GLU A 701 -32.97 18.15 -14.03
N PHE A 702 -32.37 16.97 -14.24
CA PHE A 702 -33.11 15.75 -14.55
C PHE A 702 -34.18 15.49 -13.48
N TYR A 703 -33.78 15.55 -12.22
CA TYR A 703 -34.70 15.35 -11.10
C TYR A 703 -35.71 16.49 -10.98
N ARG A 704 -35.33 17.75 -11.21
CA ARG A 704 -36.28 18.88 -11.20
C ARG A 704 -37.38 18.68 -12.25
N LEU A 705 -37.03 18.18 -13.43
CA LEU A 705 -37.99 17.85 -14.49
C LEU A 705 -38.84 16.63 -14.13
N ALA A 706 -38.24 15.59 -13.54
CA ALA A 706 -38.99 14.44 -13.06
C ALA A 706 -39.99 14.85 -11.97
N ASP A 707 -39.58 15.66 -10.99
CA ASP A 707 -40.44 16.17 -9.91
C ASP A 707 -41.58 17.05 -10.44
N ALA A 708 -41.41 17.76 -11.56
CA ALA A 708 -42.48 18.52 -12.22
C ALA A 708 -43.61 17.64 -12.80
N LEU A 709 -43.40 16.32 -12.88
CA LEU A 709 -44.41 15.32 -13.25
C LEU A 709 -45.13 14.72 -12.03
N LYS A 710 -44.76 15.10 -10.79
CA LYS A 710 -45.47 14.67 -9.58
C LYS A 710 -46.82 15.39 -9.47
N GLU A 711 -47.84 14.65 -9.08
CA GLU A 711 -49.11 15.18 -8.59
C GLU A 711 -49.04 15.25 -7.06
N GLU A 712 -49.56 16.32 -6.45
CA GLU A 712 -49.59 16.44 -4.99
C GLU A 712 -50.28 15.24 -4.35
N GLY A 713 -49.64 14.63 -3.35
CA GLY A 713 -50.20 13.52 -2.57
C GLY A 713 -50.12 12.13 -3.22
N THR A 714 -49.51 11.94 -4.39
CA THR A 714 -49.35 10.60 -5.00
C THR A 714 -47.89 10.21 -5.23
N ASN A 715 -47.50 9.02 -4.75
CA ASN A 715 -46.15 8.46 -4.98
C ASN A 715 -46.13 7.48 -6.19
N ARG A 716 -46.93 7.77 -7.22
CA ARG A 716 -47.03 6.89 -8.41
C ARG A 716 -45.79 7.01 -9.28
N ILE A 717 -45.27 5.86 -9.73
CA ILE A 717 -44.22 5.80 -10.74
C ILE A 717 -44.78 6.32 -12.07
N LYS A 718 -44.20 7.40 -12.58
CA LYS A 718 -44.60 8.10 -13.80
C LYS A 718 -43.92 7.55 -15.05
N PHE A 719 -42.72 7.00 -14.92
CA PHE A 719 -41.98 6.35 -16.01
C PHE A 719 -40.89 5.41 -15.47
N THR A 720 -40.39 4.50 -16.31
CA THR A 720 -39.29 3.58 -15.98
C THR A 720 -38.09 3.83 -16.88
N LEU A 721 -36.92 4.15 -16.30
CA LEU A 721 -35.65 4.10 -17.03
C LEU A 721 -35.14 2.66 -17.10
N LYS A 722 -34.79 2.23 -18.30
CA LYS A 722 -34.31 0.88 -18.60
C LYS A 722 -32.96 0.98 -19.28
N TRP A 723 -32.02 0.14 -18.86
CA TRP A 723 -30.77 -0.02 -19.57
C TRP A 723 -30.96 -0.87 -20.83
N ILE A 724 -30.37 -0.47 -21.95
CA ILE A 724 -30.26 -1.27 -23.16
C ILE A 724 -28.79 -1.40 -23.57
N SER A 725 -28.33 -2.56 -23.99
CA SER A 725 -26.93 -2.69 -24.41
C SER A 725 -26.65 -1.88 -25.68
N ALA A 726 -25.54 -1.12 -25.70
CA ALA A 726 -25.02 -0.48 -26.90
C ALA A 726 -24.67 -1.52 -27.99
N HIS A 727 -24.75 -1.12 -29.27
CA HIS A 727 -24.41 -1.96 -30.44
C HIS A 727 -25.08 -3.34 -30.42
N SER A 728 -26.38 -3.36 -30.12
CA SER A 728 -27.17 -4.58 -29.93
C SER A 728 -28.09 -4.94 -31.09
N ASP A 729 -27.93 -4.31 -32.26
CA ASP A 729 -28.81 -4.50 -33.43
C ASP A 729 -30.29 -4.18 -33.14
N VAL A 730 -30.54 -3.40 -32.07
CA VAL A 730 -31.88 -2.91 -31.72
C VAL A 730 -32.15 -1.64 -32.54
N LYS A 731 -32.98 -1.78 -33.57
CA LYS A 731 -33.25 -0.73 -34.58
C LYS A 731 -33.50 0.67 -33.98
N ARG A 732 -34.31 0.79 -32.92
CA ARG A 732 -34.61 2.07 -32.27
C ARG A 732 -33.43 2.65 -31.49
N ASN A 733 -32.62 1.79 -30.86
CA ASN A 733 -31.40 2.22 -30.16
C ASN A 733 -30.32 2.68 -31.15
N GLU A 734 -30.16 1.97 -32.27
CA GLU A 734 -29.25 2.39 -33.34
C GLU A 734 -29.68 3.71 -33.98
N LYS A 735 -31.00 3.92 -34.10
CA LYS A 735 -31.52 5.17 -34.63
C LYS A 735 -31.17 6.36 -33.74
N VAL A 736 -31.32 6.25 -32.41
CA VAL A 736 -30.94 7.35 -31.51
C VAL A 736 -29.43 7.59 -31.50
N ASP A 737 -28.59 6.57 -31.66
CA ASP A 737 -27.13 6.74 -31.81
C ASP A 737 -26.76 7.48 -33.10
N GLU A 738 -27.45 7.20 -34.21
CA GLU A 738 -27.31 7.97 -35.45
C GLU A 738 -27.69 9.45 -35.25
N GLU A 739 -28.81 9.71 -34.58
CA GLU A 739 -29.30 11.06 -34.30
C GLU A 739 -28.42 11.82 -33.29
N ALA A 740 -27.86 11.14 -32.29
CA ALA A 740 -26.90 11.72 -31.37
C ALA A 740 -25.60 12.11 -32.08
N LYS A 741 -25.14 11.32 -33.06
CA LYS A 741 -24.01 11.70 -33.95
C LYS A 741 -24.34 12.90 -34.83
N LYS A 742 -25.57 13.01 -35.34
CA LYS A 742 -26.03 14.21 -36.07
C LYS A 742 -26.03 15.44 -35.16
N ALA A 743 -26.54 15.31 -33.93
CA ALA A 743 -26.49 16.36 -32.94
C ALA A 743 -25.06 16.81 -32.63
N ALA A 744 -24.13 15.86 -32.48
CA ALA A 744 -22.73 16.15 -32.26
C ALA A 744 -22.10 16.92 -33.43
N ARG A 745 -22.54 16.70 -34.67
CA ARG A 745 -22.03 17.45 -35.84
C ARG A 745 -22.57 18.88 -35.97
N GLY A 746 -23.65 19.21 -35.26
CA GLY A 746 -24.17 20.58 -35.17
C GLY A 746 -25.70 20.68 -35.14
N THR A 747 -26.43 19.58 -35.34
CA THR A 747 -27.90 19.61 -35.28
C THR A 747 -28.38 19.94 -33.87
N THR A 748 -29.23 20.94 -33.71
CA THR A 748 -29.83 21.31 -32.42
C THR A 748 -31.27 21.72 -32.63
N THR A 749 -32.17 21.21 -31.79
CA THR A 749 -33.57 21.65 -31.78
C THR A 749 -33.65 23.13 -31.42
N PHE A 750 -34.60 23.84 -32.04
CA PHE A 750 -34.81 25.26 -31.77
C PHE A 750 -34.94 25.56 -30.27
N ALA A 751 -34.34 26.67 -29.81
CA ALA A 751 -34.13 26.95 -28.39
C ALA A 751 -35.41 26.95 -27.52
N LEU A 752 -36.56 27.36 -28.07
CA LEU A 752 -37.85 27.30 -27.36
C LEU A 752 -38.32 25.87 -27.11
N GLY A 753 -37.93 24.91 -27.96
CA GLY A 753 -38.23 23.49 -27.83
C GLY A 753 -37.35 22.77 -26.82
N LEU A 754 -36.32 23.42 -26.26
CA LEU A 754 -35.38 22.84 -25.30
C LEU A 754 -35.68 23.30 -23.85
N PRO A 755 -35.26 22.49 -22.85
CA PRO A 755 -35.29 22.88 -21.44
C PRO A 755 -34.61 24.24 -21.21
N PRO A 756 -35.18 25.13 -20.36
CA PRO A 756 -34.61 26.45 -20.10
C PRO A 756 -33.12 26.44 -19.69
N MET A 757 -32.68 25.42 -18.94
CA MET A 757 -31.30 25.29 -18.49
C MET A 757 -30.30 25.13 -19.65
N LEU A 758 -30.71 24.53 -20.78
CA LEU A 758 -29.82 24.25 -21.91
C LEU A 758 -29.64 25.46 -22.86
N ARG A 759 -30.46 26.50 -22.72
CA ARG A 759 -30.49 27.67 -23.61
C ARG A 759 -29.28 28.61 -23.49
N PRO A 760 -28.75 28.97 -22.30
CA PRO A 760 -27.60 29.87 -22.17
C PRO A 760 -26.25 29.21 -22.45
N GLY A 761 -26.23 27.94 -22.85
CA GLY A 761 -25.02 27.13 -23.01
C GLY A 761 -24.55 26.50 -21.69
N LEU A 762 -23.75 25.44 -21.81
CA LEU A 762 -23.31 24.64 -20.67
C LEU A 762 -21.98 25.13 -20.11
N PRO A 763 -21.75 24.97 -18.79
CA PRO A 763 -20.43 25.18 -18.23
C PRO A 763 -19.45 24.09 -18.72
N ARG A 764 -18.16 24.41 -18.68
CA ARG A 764 -17.07 23.48 -18.94
C ARG A 764 -17.02 22.38 -17.89
N SER A 765 -16.87 21.15 -18.36
CA SER A 765 -16.87 19.93 -17.57
C SER A 765 -15.61 19.75 -16.71
N ILE A 766 -15.76 19.25 -15.48
CA ILE A 766 -14.60 18.78 -14.70
C ILE A 766 -13.98 17.54 -15.32
N SER A 767 -14.78 16.72 -16.03
CA SER A 767 -14.32 15.48 -16.65
C SER A 767 -13.35 15.77 -17.80
N THR A 768 -13.67 16.76 -18.64
CA THR A 768 -12.77 17.21 -19.72
C THR A 768 -11.52 17.87 -19.17
N LEU A 769 -11.62 18.72 -18.14
CA LEU A 769 -10.44 19.30 -17.46
C LEU A 769 -9.51 18.24 -16.86
N LYS A 770 -10.06 17.16 -16.30
CA LYS A 770 -9.28 16.00 -15.81
C LYS A 770 -8.62 15.23 -16.95
N GLU A 771 -9.29 15.10 -18.09
CA GLU A 771 -8.72 14.49 -19.29
C GLU A 771 -7.59 15.33 -19.88
N GLU A 772 -7.77 16.63 -20.02
CA GLU A 772 -6.71 17.56 -20.42
C GLU A 772 -5.50 17.49 -19.51
N THR A 773 -5.73 17.45 -18.19
CA THR A 773 -4.63 17.30 -17.23
C THR A 773 -3.83 16.01 -17.48
N ARG A 774 -4.51 14.89 -17.80
CA ARG A 774 -3.85 13.62 -18.15
C ARG A 774 -3.09 13.74 -19.48
N ASN A 775 -3.68 14.40 -20.47
CA ASN A 775 -3.08 14.58 -21.78
C ASN A 775 -1.83 15.48 -21.72
N GLU A 776 -1.88 16.57 -20.96
CA GLU A 776 -0.72 17.43 -20.70
C GLU A 776 0.36 16.72 -19.92
N ALA A 777 0.00 15.94 -18.88
CA ALA A 777 0.96 15.14 -18.14
C ALA A 777 1.69 14.16 -19.07
N ARG A 778 0.95 13.47 -19.95
CA ARG A 778 1.51 12.56 -20.95
C ARG A 778 2.38 13.29 -21.97
N LYS A 779 1.95 14.47 -22.44
CA LYS A 779 2.73 15.31 -23.36
C LYS A 779 4.05 15.73 -22.70
N ARG A 780 3.99 16.28 -21.49
CA ARG A 780 5.17 16.72 -20.74
C ARG A 780 6.12 15.56 -20.44
N TRP A 781 5.60 14.39 -20.09
CA TRP A 781 6.43 13.20 -19.89
C TRP A 781 7.13 12.78 -21.18
N THR A 782 6.42 12.84 -22.30
CA THR A 782 7.00 12.54 -23.63
C THR A 782 8.08 13.54 -24.01
N GLU A 783 7.88 14.84 -23.74
CA GLU A 783 8.89 15.89 -23.95
C GLU A 783 10.14 15.63 -23.09
N LEU A 784 9.97 15.38 -21.79
CA LEU A 784 11.07 15.04 -20.88
C LEU A 784 11.85 13.80 -21.35
N TRP A 785 11.17 12.80 -21.91
CA TRP A 785 11.82 11.62 -22.47
C TRP A 785 12.60 11.94 -23.75
N ARG A 786 12.06 12.80 -24.62
CA ARG A 786 12.77 13.27 -25.84
C ARG A 786 13.99 14.12 -25.50
N GLU A 787 13.93 14.94 -24.46
CA GLU A 787 15.05 15.76 -23.96
C GLU A 787 16.15 14.92 -23.31
N SER A 788 15.86 13.67 -22.90
CA SER A 788 16.85 12.80 -22.28
C SER A 788 17.79 12.18 -23.32
N LYS A 789 19.10 12.33 -23.10
CA LYS A 789 20.17 11.63 -23.86
C LYS A 789 19.98 10.11 -23.89
N ARG A 790 19.33 9.53 -22.88
CA ARG A 790 19.08 8.09 -22.80
C ARG A 790 17.84 7.67 -23.59
N GLY A 791 16.89 8.60 -23.78
CA GLY A 791 15.70 8.36 -24.58
C GLY A 791 16.02 8.15 -26.06
N GLU A 792 17.08 8.79 -26.56
CA GLU A 792 17.60 8.61 -27.92
C GLU A 792 18.04 7.16 -28.16
N GLY A 793 18.94 6.62 -27.33
CA GLY A 793 19.43 5.23 -27.47
C GLY A 793 18.35 4.17 -27.26
N PHE A 794 17.27 4.49 -26.53
CA PHE A 794 16.15 3.55 -26.35
C PHE A 794 15.24 3.43 -27.57
N ARG A 795 15.27 4.36 -28.54
CA ARG A 795 14.44 4.26 -29.76
C ARG A 795 14.73 3.00 -30.56
N GLU A 796 15.99 2.55 -30.53
CA GLU A 796 16.44 1.32 -31.18
C GLU A 796 16.03 0.06 -30.42
N THR A 797 15.65 0.17 -29.13
CA THR A 797 15.24 -0.96 -28.30
C THR A 797 13.72 -1.04 -28.15
N ASP A 798 13.04 0.09 -28.04
CA ASP A 798 11.59 0.21 -27.93
C ASP A 798 11.15 1.64 -28.29
N ALA A 799 10.58 1.79 -29.48
CA ALA A 799 10.11 3.08 -29.98
C ALA A 799 8.80 3.53 -29.31
N GLU A 800 8.03 2.63 -28.70
CA GLU A 800 6.74 2.95 -28.11
C GLU A 800 6.91 3.48 -26.68
N PHE A 801 6.88 4.80 -26.47
CA PHE A 801 6.92 5.39 -25.13
C PHE A 801 5.51 5.58 -24.53
N PRO A 802 5.25 5.26 -23.24
CA PRO A 802 6.16 4.82 -22.17
C PRO A 802 6.22 3.28 -22.00
N PHE A 803 6.53 2.54 -23.07
CA PHE A 803 6.74 1.09 -23.10
C PHE A 803 5.50 0.28 -22.72
N LYS A 804 4.35 0.56 -23.35
CA LYS A 804 3.08 -0.11 -23.01
C LYS A 804 3.13 -1.62 -23.24
N SER A 805 3.73 -2.07 -24.34
CA SER A 805 3.92 -3.50 -24.60
C SER A 805 4.70 -4.18 -23.48
N TYR A 806 5.85 -3.62 -23.10
CA TYR A 806 6.65 -4.09 -21.96
C TYR A 806 5.82 -4.14 -20.67
N GLN A 807 5.08 -3.07 -20.33
CA GLN A 807 4.26 -3.04 -19.13
C GLN A 807 3.19 -4.16 -19.13
N LYS A 808 2.57 -4.44 -20.28
CA LYS A 808 1.62 -5.55 -20.42
C LYS A 808 2.32 -6.90 -20.20
N GLN A 809 3.50 -7.09 -20.78
CA GLN A 809 4.30 -8.30 -20.61
C GLN A 809 4.71 -8.54 -19.14
N THR A 810 5.04 -7.49 -18.38
CA THR A 810 5.50 -7.65 -16.98
C THR A 810 4.48 -8.33 -16.06
N SER A 811 3.19 -8.26 -16.40
CA SER A 811 2.12 -8.95 -15.66
C SER A 811 2.15 -10.47 -15.78
N GLN A 812 2.81 -10.99 -16.82
CA GLN A 812 2.88 -12.42 -17.17
C GLN A 812 4.25 -13.04 -16.87
N LEU A 813 5.16 -12.26 -16.28
CA LEU A 813 6.52 -12.66 -15.93
C LEU A 813 6.69 -12.65 -14.42
N THR A 814 7.50 -13.58 -13.91
CA THR A 814 7.87 -13.59 -12.50
C THR A 814 8.75 -12.39 -12.14
N ARG A 815 8.94 -12.14 -10.85
CA ARG A 815 9.78 -11.05 -10.36
C ARG A 815 11.21 -11.12 -10.91
N SER A 816 11.82 -12.30 -10.84
CA SER A 816 13.17 -12.56 -11.35
C SER A 816 13.29 -12.30 -12.85
N GLN A 817 12.30 -12.76 -13.61
CA GLN A 817 12.22 -12.57 -15.06
C GLN A 817 12.09 -11.09 -15.43
N ASN A 818 11.24 -10.34 -14.74
CA ASN A 818 11.08 -8.90 -14.94
C ASN A 818 12.38 -8.13 -14.64
N SER A 819 13.05 -8.45 -13.52
CA SER A 819 14.32 -7.81 -13.18
C SER A 819 15.38 -8.07 -14.24
N LEU A 820 15.53 -9.32 -14.69
CA LEU A 820 16.45 -9.66 -15.77
C LEU A 820 16.11 -8.89 -17.06
N LEU A 821 14.83 -8.84 -17.43
CA LEU A 821 14.39 -8.14 -18.64
C LEU A 821 14.75 -6.65 -18.58
N VAL A 822 14.58 -5.99 -17.44
CA VAL A 822 15.00 -4.59 -17.27
C VAL A 822 16.52 -4.45 -17.37
N GLN A 823 17.29 -5.38 -16.80
CA GLN A 823 18.76 -5.36 -16.89
C GLN A 823 19.25 -5.51 -18.34
N ILE A 824 18.62 -6.40 -19.12
CA ILE A 824 18.90 -6.57 -20.55
C ILE A 824 18.54 -5.29 -21.30
N ARG A 825 17.32 -4.76 -21.13
CA ARG A 825 16.84 -3.55 -21.82
C ARG A 825 17.69 -2.31 -21.53
N THR A 826 18.20 -2.19 -20.30
CA THR A 826 19.01 -1.04 -19.88
C THR A 826 20.51 -1.21 -20.14
N GLY A 827 20.95 -2.42 -20.49
CA GLY A 827 22.38 -2.77 -20.54
C GLY A 827 23.07 -2.78 -19.17
N HIS A 828 22.36 -2.49 -18.08
CA HIS A 828 22.88 -2.53 -16.72
C HIS A 828 22.70 -3.94 -16.17
N ILE A 829 23.57 -4.85 -16.59
CA ILE A 829 23.52 -6.28 -16.31
C ILE A 829 24.88 -6.73 -15.73
N PRO A 830 24.96 -7.70 -14.79
CA PRO A 830 26.21 -8.09 -14.14
C PRO A 830 27.11 -8.99 -15.03
N LEU A 831 27.43 -8.50 -16.23
CA LEU A 831 28.49 -9.01 -17.11
C LEU A 831 29.81 -8.29 -16.81
N ASN A 832 30.95 -8.93 -17.05
CA ASN A 832 32.27 -8.40 -16.69
C ASN A 832 32.54 -7.03 -17.34
N GLY A 833 32.07 -6.80 -18.56
CA GLY A 833 32.17 -5.49 -19.22
C GLY A 833 31.53 -4.35 -18.41
N TYR A 834 30.42 -4.61 -17.74
CA TYR A 834 29.74 -3.66 -16.86
C TYR A 834 30.33 -3.65 -15.44
N LEU A 835 30.63 -4.83 -14.87
CA LEU A 835 31.17 -4.96 -13.51
C LEU A 835 32.56 -4.34 -13.37
N PHE A 836 33.40 -4.41 -14.41
CA PHE A 836 34.71 -3.77 -14.44
C PHE A 836 34.60 -2.24 -14.34
N ILE A 837 33.69 -1.63 -15.11
CA ILE A 837 33.41 -0.18 -15.03
C ILE A 837 32.97 0.23 -13.61
N ARG A 838 32.31 -0.69 -12.89
CA ARG A 838 31.85 -0.49 -11.51
C ARG A 838 32.88 -0.93 -10.46
N LYS A 839 34.09 -1.32 -10.85
CA LYS A 839 35.16 -1.83 -9.96
C LYS A 839 34.69 -3.00 -9.08
N LYS A 840 33.86 -3.88 -9.66
CA LYS A 840 33.35 -5.11 -9.02
C LYS A 840 33.89 -6.40 -9.65
N ALA A 841 34.61 -6.29 -10.76
CA ALA A 841 35.34 -7.37 -11.38
C ALA A 841 36.74 -6.85 -11.73
N GLU A 842 37.74 -7.72 -11.61
CA GLU A 842 39.15 -7.42 -11.91
C GLU A 842 39.40 -7.23 -13.41
N THR A 843 38.54 -7.81 -14.25
CA THR A 843 38.69 -7.82 -15.72
C THR A 843 37.35 -7.54 -16.40
N ASN A 844 37.39 -6.94 -17.59
CA ASN A 844 36.22 -6.72 -18.44
C ASN A 844 35.99 -7.86 -19.46
N VAL A 845 36.86 -8.88 -19.44
CA VAL A 845 36.98 -9.92 -20.47
C VAL A 845 36.06 -11.09 -20.16
N CYS A 846 35.55 -11.76 -21.20
CA CYS A 846 34.72 -12.94 -21.05
C CYS A 846 35.56 -14.17 -20.65
N GLN A 847 35.45 -14.56 -19.39
CA GLN A 847 36.17 -15.73 -18.84
C GLN A 847 35.63 -17.07 -19.36
N LYS A 848 34.43 -17.08 -19.96
CA LYS A 848 33.76 -18.32 -20.39
C LYS A 848 34.18 -18.77 -21.77
N CYS A 849 34.33 -17.84 -22.74
CA CYS A 849 34.81 -18.19 -24.07
C CYS A 849 36.33 -18.14 -24.20
N ARG A 850 37.04 -17.51 -23.25
CA ARG A 850 38.50 -17.33 -23.26
C ARG A 850 39.04 -16.66 -24.54
N SER A 851 38.20 -15.99 -25.31
CA SER A 851 38.56 -15.43 -26.62
C SER A 851 39.18 -14.03 -26.55
N GLY A 852 39.56 -13.55 -25.35
CA GLY A 852 40.05 -12.18 -25.14
C GLY A 852 39.03 -11.06 -25.37
N LYS A 853 37.78 -11.38 -25.75
CA LYS A 853 36.74 -10.37 -26.03
C LYS A 853 36.11 -9.84 -24.75
N LYS A 854 35.76 -8.55 -24.75
CA LYS A 854 35.01 -7.89 -23.67
C LYS A 854 33.64 -8.55 -23.49
N GLU A 855 33.26 -8.86 -22.25
CA GLU A 855 31.95 -9.45 -21.94
C GLU A 855 30.86 -8.36 -21.93
N THR A 856 30.40 -7.96 -23.12
CA THR A 856 29.26 -7.05 -23.31
C THR A 856 27.95 -7.82 -23.45
N LEU A 857 26.82 -7.11 -23.37
CA LEU A 857 25.50 -7.71 -23.62
C LEU A 857 25.41 -8.29 -25.04
N GLU A 858 25.94 -7.56 -26.03
CA GLU A 858 26.03 -8.02 -27.42
C GLU A 858 26.86 -9.30 -27.54
N HIS A 859 28.06 -9.33 -26.93
CA HIS A 859 28.88 -10.54 -26.90
C HIS A 859 28.13 -11.71 -26.27
N PHE A 860 27.49 -11.50 -25.13
CA PHE A 860 26.74 -12.53 -24.42
C PHE A 860 25.56 -13.07 -25.24
N LEU A 861 24.76 -12.20 -25.85
CA LEU A 861 23.54 -12.56 -26.58
C LEU A 861 23.81 -13.08 -27.99
N TYR A 862 24.88 -12.64 -28.65
CA TYR A 862 25.05 -12.86 -30.09
C TYR A 862 26.37 -13.54 -30.48
N ASP A 863 27.47 -13.32 -29.77
CA ASP A 863 28.81 -13.70 -30.30
C ASP A 863 29.51 -14.80 -29.52
N CYS A 864 29.23 -14.94 -28.22
CA CYS A 864 30.03 -15.76 -27.31
C CYS A 864 30.03 -17.25 -27.74
N PRO A 865 31.19 -17.83 -28.14
CA PRO A 865 31.24 -19.23 -28.57
C PRO A 865 30.80 -20.22 -27.49
N ALA A 866 31.07 -19.89 -26.22
CA ALA A 866 30.71 -20.73 -25.07
C ALA A 866 29.20 -20.97 -24.91
N TYR A 867 28.35 -20.09 -25.47
CA TYR A 867 26.89 -20.20 -25.38
C TYR A 867 26.22 -20.52 -26.73
N ARG A 868 26.99 -21.02 -27.72
CA ARG A 868 26.48 -21.28 -29.08
C ARG A 868 25.30 -22.25 -29.07
N ALA A 869 25.38 -23.35 -28.32
CA ALA A 869 24.32 -24.37 -28.27
C ALA A 869 22.99 -23.81 -27.74
N GLN A 870 23.03 -23.09 -26.61
CA GLN A 870 21.86 -22.45 -26.01
C GLN A 870 21.29 -21.39 -26.95
N ARG A 871 22.16 -20.63 -27.63
CA ARG A 871 21.77 -19.57 -28.58
C ARG A 871 21.09 -20.13 -29.82
N THR A 872 21.54 -21.27 -30.35
CA THR A 872 20.88 -21.93 -31.49
C THR A 872 19.43 -22.27 -31.18
N ILE A 873 19.11 -22.70 -29.95
CA ILE A 873 17.72 -22.96 -29.56
C ILE A 873 16.90 -21.66 -29.51
N MET A 874 17.46 -20.61 -28.91
CA MET A 874 16.82 -19.28 -28.87
C MET A 874 16.58 -18.72 -30.27
N ASP A 875 17.57 -18.80 -31.16
CA ASP A 875 17.51 -18.29 -32.53
C ASP A 875 16.45 -19.04 -33.37
N ARG A 876 16.23 -20.34 -33.12
CA ARG A 876 15.11 -21.09 -33.72
C ARG A 876 13.75 -20.55 -33.27
N GLU A 877 13.59 -20.28 -31.98
CA GLU A 877 12.35 -19.72 -31.42
C GLU A 877 12.12 -18.25 -31.84
N HIS A 878 13.19 -17.52 -32.17
CA HIS A 878 13.10 -16.14 -32.69
C HIS A 878 12.83 -16.09 -34.20
N GLY A 879 13.18 -17.13 -34.95
CA GLY A 879 12.97 -17.22 -36.40
C GLY A 879 13.58 -16.03 -37.15
N ARG A 880 12.76 -15.34 -37.94
CA ARG A 880 13.17 -14.16 -38.73
C ARG A 880 13.55 -12.93 -37.89
N ASP A 881 13.16 -12.90 -36.61
CA ASP A 881 13.41 -11.78 -35.70
C ASP A 881 14.72 -11.96 -34.90
N LYS A 882 15.50 -13.01 -35.17
CA LYS A 882 16.83 -13.22 -34.57
C LYS A 882 17.71 -11.99 -34.74
N ARG A 883 18.50 -11.66 -33.72
CA ARG A 883 19.39 -10.48 -33.67
C ARG A 883 18.69 -9.12 -33.76
N ASN A 884 17.35 -9.05 -33.84
CA ASN A 884 16.60 -7.80 -33.85
C ASN A 884 16.03 -7.51 -32.45
N MET A 885 16.79 -6.78 -31.63
CA MET A 885 16.41 -6.49 -30.24
C MET A 885 15.00 -5.89 -30.08
N PRO A 886 14.58 -4.86 -30.83
CA PRO A 886 13.24 -4.29 -30.64
C PRO A 886 12.12 -5.28 -30.99
N LYS A 887 12.27 -6.12 -32.01
CA LYS A 887 11.29 -7.17 -32.32
C LYS A 887 11.25 -8.29 -31.27
N ILE A 888 12.41 -8.67 -30.75
CA ILE A 888 12.53 -9.65 -29.65
C ILE A 888 11.83 -9.12 -28.39
N MET A 889 12.06 -7.85 -28.05
CA MET A 889 11.46 -7.20 -26.88
C MET A 889 9.95 -6.93 -27.05
N GLY A 890 9.48 -6.79 -28.29
CA GLY A 890 8.08 -6.53 -28.60
C GLY A 890 7.13 -7.70 -28.36
N LYS A 891 7.60 -8.95 -28.44
CA LYS A 891 6.76 -10.17 -28.33
C LYS A 891 7.08 -10.98 -27.08
N LEU A 892 6.04 -11.36 -26.33
CA LEU A 892 6.19 -12.12 -25.09
C LEU A 892 6.86 -13.48 -25.30
N GLU A 893 6.59 -14.16 -26.41
CA GLU A 893 7.18 -15.47 -26.74
C GLU A 893 8.69 -15.37 -26.92
N HIS A 894 9.16 -14.35 -27.65
CA HIS A 894 10.59 -14.08 -27.83
C HIS A 894 11.25 -13.65 -26.52
N VAL A 895 10.58 -12.84 -25.69
CA VAL A 895 11.06 -12.53 -24.34
C VAL A 895 11.22 -13.78 -23.47
N ARG A 896 10.27 -14.72 -23.52
CA ARG A 896 10.36 -16.01 -22.80
C ARG A 896 11.51 -16.87 -23.32
N ALA A 897 11.70 -16.91 -24.63
CA ALA A 897 12.81 -17.59 -25.29
C ALA A 897 14.18 -17.02 -24.84
N LEU A 898 14.30 -15.69 -24.77
CA LEU A 898 15.47 -14.98 -24.28
C LEU A 898 15.75 -15.30 -22.80
N ILE A 899 14.72 -15.30 -21.95
CA ILE A 899 14.85 -15.69 -20.54
C ILE A 899 15.33 -17.15 -20.44
N ARG A 900 14.73 -18.09 -21.19
CA ARG A 900 15.17 -19.49 -21.21
C ARG A 900 16.63 -19.62 -21.63
N PHE A 901 17.06 -18.86 -22.64
CA PHE A 901 18.47 -18.79 -23.03
C PHE A 901 19.34 -18.39 -21.84
N THR A 902 19.03 -17.27 -21.17
CA THR A 902 19.84 -16.81 -20.04
C THR A 902 19.90 -17.83 -18.89
N ASN A 903 18.79 -18.51 -18.58
CA ASN A 903 18.75 -19.54 -17.55
C ASN A 903 19.64 -20.74 -17.94
N ARG A 904 19.54 -21.22 -19.19
CA ARG A 904 20.35 -22.35 -19.71
C ARG A 904 21.84 -22.04 -19.76
N THR A 905 22.25 -20.78 -19.86
CA THR A 905 23.67 -20.41 -19.79
C THR A 905 24.27 -20.56 -18.40
N GLY A 906 23.44 -20.55 -17.35
CA GLY A 906 23.89 -20.51 -15.95
C GLY A 906 24.71 -19.26 -15.59
N ARG A 907 24.79 -18.24 -16.47
CA ARG A 907 25.64 -17.06 -16.28
C ARG A 907 25.18 -16.16 -15.14
N PHE A 908 23.87 -16.14 -14.89
CA PHE A 908 23.26 -15.39 -13.81
C PHE A 908 22.70 -16.38 -12.79
N THR A 909 23.05 -16.22 -11.52
CA THR A 909 22.47 -16.96 -10.39
C THR A 909 21.03 -16.45 -10.15
N LEU A 910 20.16 -16.67 -11.11
CA LEU A 910 18.72 -16.58 -10.91
C LEU A 910 18.37 -17.82 -10.08
N SER A 911 17.67 -17.65 -8.96
CA SER A 911 17.26 -18.76 -8.09
C SER A 911 16.82 -19.95 -8.96
N ARG A 912 17.44 -21.12 -8.75
CA ARG A 912 17.12 -22.40 -9.43
C ARG A 912 15.63 -22.77 -9.37
N ASN A 913 14.83 -22.05 -8.59
CA ASN A 913 13.37 -22.13 -8.57
C ASN A 913 12.67 -21.58 -9.84
N GLY A 914 13.42 -20.99 -10.79
CA GLY A 914 12.90 -20.45 -12.05
C GLY A 914 12.60 -21.48 -13.14
N GLU A 915 13.00 -22.75 -12.97
CA GLU A 915 12.43 -23.86 -13.72
C GLU A 915 11.16 -24.33 -13.01
N GLU A 916 10.10 -23.53 -13.10
CA GLU A 916 8.76 -24.09 -12.99
C GLU A 916 8.62 -24.97 -14.24
N THR A 917 8.82 -26.28 -14.08
CA THR A 917 8.55 -27.25 -15.15
C THR A 917 7.12 -26.99 -15.65
N ASP A 918 6.87 -27.18 -16.95
CA ASP A 918 5.52 -27.03 -17.51
C ASP A 918 4.49 -27.88 -16.73
N GLU A 919 4.93 -28.94 -16.04
CA GLU A 919 4.15 -29.71 -15.08
C GLU A 919 3.75 -28.95 -13.81
N LYS A 920 4.65 -28.24 -13.14
CA LYS A 920 4.30 -27.44 -11.94
C LYS A 920 3.40 -26.26 -12.29
N LYS A 921 3.63 -25.65 -13.47
CA LYS A 921 2.75 -24.60 -13.99
C LYS A 921 1.37 -25.16 -14.34
N LYS A 922 1.30 -26.32 -15.01
CA LYS A 922 0.04 -27.04 -15.26
C LYS A 922 -0.66 -27.44 -13.96
N GLU A 923 0.08 -27.85 -12.94
CA GLU A 923 -0.48 -28.22 -11.63
C GLU A 923 -1.05 -27.01 -10.88
N ARG A 924 -0.38 -25.85 -10.99
CA ARG A 924 -0.81 -24.57 -10.42
C ARG A 924 -1.98 -23.96 -11.17
N GLU A 925 -1.99 -24.04 -12.50
CA GLU A 925 -3.15 -23.72 -13.35
C GLU A 925 -4.31 -24.69 -13.09
N LYS A 926 -4.05 -25.99 -12.88
CA LYS A 926 -5.06 -26.96 -12.42
C LYS A 926 -5.63 -26.59 -11.07
N LYS A 927 -4.80 -26.28 -10.07
CA LYS A 927 -5.24 -25.88 -8.72
C LYS A 927 -6.02 -24.57 -8.75
N ARG A 928 -5.66 -23.64 -9.64
CA ARG A 928 -6.37 -22.37 -9.85
C ARG A 928 -7.70 -22.58 -10.58
N ALA A 929 -7.73 -23.39 -11.63
CA ALA A 929 -8.93 -23.79 -12.34
C ALA A 929 -9.86 -24.66 -11.46
N GLN A 930 -9.31 -25.45 -10.55
CA GLN A 930 -10.06 -26.23 -9.58
C GLN A 930 -10.68 -25.33 -8.52
N LYS A 931 -9.96 -24.31 -8.00
CA LYS A 931 -10.53 -23.29 -7.12
C LYS A 931 -11.56 -22.39 -7.81
N GLU A 932 -11.34 -22.03 -9.08
CA GLU A 932 -12.32 -21.25 -9.87
C GLU A 932 -13.52 -22.12 -10.26
N GLY A 933 -13.31 -23.41 -10.52
CA GLY A 933 -14.35 -24.41 -10.77
C GLY A 933 -15.17 -24.76 -9.53
N GLU A 934 -14.55 -24.85 -8.35
CA GLU A 934 -15.23 -24.99 -7.05
C GLU A 934 -16.08 -23.75 -6.75
N LYS A 935 -15.55 -22.54 -7.00
CA LYS A 935 -16.34 -21.29 -6.89
C LYS A 935 -17.49 -21.24 -7.87
N LYS A 936 -17.31 -21.72 -9.10
CA LYS A 936 -18.36 -21.76 -10.12
C LYS A 936 -19.42 -22.81 -9.79
N LYS A 937 -19.02 -23.99 -9.31
CA LYS A 937 -19.93 -25.01 -8.78
C LYS A 937 -20.73 -24.50 -7.58
N LYS A 938 -20.10 -23.81 -6.64
CA LYS A 938 -20.80 -23.19 -5.50
C LYS A 938 -21.84 -22.16 -5.96
N LYS A 939 -21.47 -21.32 -6.94
CA LYS A 939 -22.39 -20.34 -7.53
C LYS A 939 -23.54 -20.99 -8.31
N ASP A 940 -23.27 -22.07 -9.04
CA ASP A 940 -24.29 -22.83 -9.78
C ASP A 940 -25.21 -23.64 -8.84
N GLU A 941 -24.71 -24.10 -7.69
CA GLU A 941 -25.52 -24.71 -6.61
C GLU A 941 -26.38 -23.68 -5.88
N GLU A 942 -25.85 -22.49 -5.58
CA GLU A 942 -26.61 -21.36 -5.04
C GLU A 942 -27.77 -20.95 -5.99
N ASP A 943 -27.51 -20.90 -7.31
CA ASP A 943 -28.52 -20.57 -8.31
C ASP A 943 -29.58 -21.67 -8.48
N LYS A 944 -29.18 -22.96 -8.44
CA LYS A 944 -30.14 -24.08 -8.44
C LYS A 944 -31.00 -24.09 -7.18
N THR A 945 -30.42 -23.74 -6.04
CA THR A 945 -31.12 -23.69 -4.75
C THR A 945 -32.09 -22.51 -4.69
N ARG A 946 -31.70 -21.33 -5.22
CA ARG A 946 -32.60 -20.18 -5.44
C ARG A 946 -33.75 -20.50 -6.40
N ARG A 947 -33.49 -21.23 -7.50
CA ARG A 947 -34.54 -21.69 -8.42
C ARG A 947 -35.49 -22.70 -7.77
N ARG A 948 -35.00 -23.56 -6.86
CA ARG A 948 -35.84 -24.49 -6.06
C ARG A 948 -36.68 -23.75 -5.01
N LYS A 949 -36.12 -22.76 -4.29
CA LYS A 949 -36.88 -21.91 -3.36
C LYS A 949 -37.99 -21.10 -4.10
N ARG A 950 -37.71 -20.55 -5.28
CA ARG A 950 -38.71 -19.85 -6.12
C ARG A 950 -39.82 -20.74 -6.67
N ARG A 951 -39.59 -22.04 -6.84
CA ARG A 951 -40.62 -23.02 -7.26
C ARG A 951 -41.48 -23.53 -6.11
N ARG A 952 -41.05 -23.41 -4.86
CA ARG A 952 -41.81 -23.80 -3.66
C ARG A 952 -42.65 -22.66 -3.07
N GLY A 953 -42.38 -21.42 -3.46
CA GLY A 953 -43.17 -20.24 -3.07
C GLY A 953 -44.12 -19.74 -4.16
N ARG A 954 -44.56 -20.62 -5.06
CA ARG A 954 -45.54 -20.31 -6.12
C ARG A 954 -46.76 -21.20 -5.97
#